data_AF-A0A3P1BCY7-F1
#
_entry.id   AF-A0A3P1BCY7-F1
#
_cell.length_a   1.000
_cell.length_b   1.000
_cell.length_c   1.000
_cell.angle_alpha   90.00
_cell.angle_beta   90.00
_cell.angle_gamma   90.00
#
_symmetry.space_group_name_H-M   'P 1'
#
loop_
_entity.id
_entity.type
_entity.pdbx_description
1 polymer ?
#
loop_
_entity_poly.entity_id
_entity_poly.type
_entity_poly.pdbx_seq_one_letter_code
_entity_poly.pdbx_strand_id
1 'polypeptide(L)'
;MATPYLGYTAPDYSTDYASHYNETIQEVAAYVADALKNSPFPAGSLPPFSRAAYLQQPGYTSLETGYTLEPDGSAHVAVLTQMPRVTPEMWDWWFGWHGCRDNRYKLWHPKAHLSARWKDGEDEVAYIGRQSIIEEYIGDELSTASIQFKAPTEFGFSYEAVKNTSEAVYICARIGHPSLPLDYGYLVHQVRAVESGSEMRSRFWMGGQYIQVGKDGIFADLMSGLVRKMKTISEQFARDLLTHCAEEMTHLAAFLPEIYQQNNPTFDKINVEGRVINRSDSDFDAVLLGTLFNKIDPGRRPDRIVEPKTVQDIIATVKYAKAHGKKVTVCSGGHSWSANHLRDNSVLILMKGFNQYEINAPEMTATAGPGVGGSVLMRELYKHNLFFPAGHCKGVCIGGYLLQGGYGWNGRKTGMACESVTGLDIVTADGDYVHASATENPDLFWAARGSGGGFFGVVVCFHLKLFTLPKYRAIIVHDFYIKHLEDVYHWAYEVGPSIPKAVEFQMLMSNRMLNILGPGIEAVAPIFADTKAEYEEAMAFMANSPVKKKAVIATPAFNPGIDALYQTVMTHYPENHYWGVDNMWTHAPIDALMPYLKEIARTLPPPPSHFLWLNWHPNPQIPDMAYSNEDKIYLALYANWKNPEDTTKYGDWAATMMAKMAHLSTGIQLADEGLHKRTSPFLSEKNLKKLQSIRAERDPAGLFHEWHSKPDLK
;
A
#
# COMPACT_ATOMS: atom_id res chain seq x y z
N MET A 1 37.45 27.88 -26.55
CA MET A 1 36.01 27.92 -26.28
C MET A 1 35.31 27.64 -27.60
N ALA A 2 34.33 26.73 -27.62
CA ALA A 2 33.52 26.51 -28.80
C ALA A 2 32.74 27.79 -29.14
N THR A 3 32.55 28.08 -30.42
CA THR A 3 31.73 29.21 -30.84
C THR A 3 30.28 28.98 -30.37
N PRO A 4 29.63 29.95 -29.74
CA PRO A 4 28.22 29.80 -29.33
C PRO A 4 27.35 29.49 -30.55
N TYR A 5 26.43 28.54 -30.40
CA TYR A 5 25.51 28.13 -31.46
C TYR A 5 24.12 27.86 -30.87
N LEU A 6 23.09 28.27 -31.61
CA LEU A 6 21.70 28.03 -31.26
C LEU A 6 21.26 26.65 -31.76
N GLY A 7 20.38 25.99 -31.00
CA GLY A 7 19.90 24.65 -31.30
C GLY A 7 20.98 23.56 -31.20
N TYR A 8 20.68 22.37 -31.71
CA TYR A 8 21.59 21.21 -31.69
C TYR A 8 22.51 21.17 -32.91
N THR A 9 23.75 20.75 -32.70
CA THR A 9 24.73 20.41 -33.72
C THR A 9 24.96 18.90 -33.78
N ALA A 10 25.68 18.40 -34.79
CA ALA A 10 25.92 16.96 -34.96
C ALA A 10 26.46 16.24 -33.71
N PRO A 11 27.39 16.80 -32.91
CA PRO A 11 27.82 16.19 -31.65
C PRO A 11 26.71 16.06 -30.60
N ASP A 12 25.75 16.99 -30.56
CA ASP A 12 24.69 16.99 -29.54
C ASP A 12 23.74 15.81 -29.74
N TYR A 13 23.53 15.37 -30.98
CA TYR A 13 22.71 14.20 -31.31
C TYR A 13 23.32 12.86 -30.89
N SER A 14 24.55 12.85 -30.37
CA SER A 14 25.19 11.62 -29.88
C SER A 14 24.88 11.29 -28.41
N THR A 15 24.18 12.16 -27.68
CA THR A 15 23.81 11.92 -26.29
C THR A 15 22.55 11.06 -26.17
N ASP A 16 22.42 10.40 -25.02
CA ASP A 16 21.28 9.56 -24.67
C ASP A 16 19.96 10.34 -24.53
N TYR A 17 20.02 11.62 -24.16
CA TYR A 17 18.86 12.51 -24.06
C TYR A 17 18.52 13.27 -25.35
N ALA A 18 19.31 13.13 -26.43
CA ALA A 18 19.09 13.88 -27.67
C ALA A 18 17.75 13.56 -28.36
N SER A 19 17.17 12.40 -28.10
CA SER A 19 15.85 12.01 -28.62
C SER A 19 14.71 12.92 -28.16
N HIS A 20 14.92 13.68 -27.08
CA HIS A 20 13.94 14.63 -26.54
C HIS A 20 14.07 16.03 -27.15
N TYR A 21 15.12 16.31 -27.93
CA TYR A 21 15.29 17.61 -28.57
C TYR A 21 14.28 17.79 -29.70
N ASN A 22 13.49 18.86 -29.62
CA ASN A 22 12.52 19.23 -30.64
C ASN A 22 12.62 20.73 -30.94
N GLU A 23 12.97 21.09 -32.17
CA GLU A 23 13.08 22.49 -32.60
C GLU A 23 11.74 23.24 -32.61
N THR A 24 10.62 22.51 -32.58
CA THR A 24 9.28 23.08 -32.59
C THR A 24 8.81 23.34 -31.16
N ILE A 25 8.67 24.62 -30.81
CA ILE A 25 8.06 25.08 -29.56
C ILE A 25 6.54 25.05 -29.73
N GLN A 26 5.84 24.54 -28.73
CA GLN A 26 4.37 24.55 -28.71
C GLN A 26 3.86 25.99 -28.64
N GLU A 27 2.71 26.26 -29.28
CA GLU A 27 2.09 27.58 -29.13
C GLU A 27 1.74 27.85 -27.67
N VAL A 28 2.01 29.07 -27.20
CA VAL A 28 1.64 29.50 -25.85
C VAL A 28 0.12 29.36 -25.66
N ALA A 29 -0.29 28.96 -24.46
CA ALA A 29 -1.69 28.76 -24.16
C ALA A 29 -2.51 30.05 -24.36
N ALA A 30 -3.78 29.89 -24.76
CA ALA A 30 -4.64 31.03 -25.11
C ALA A 30 -4.72 32.11 -24.00
N TYR A 31 -4.74 31.70 -22.73
CA TYR A 31 -4.76 32.63 -21.60
C TYR A 31 -3.47 33.45 -21.46
N VAL A 32 -2.32 32.91 -21.90
CA VAL A 32 -1.04 33.64 -21.95
C VAL A 32 -1.08 34.68 -23.07
N ALA A 33 -1.56 34.28 -24.25
CA ALA A 33 -1.74 35.20 -25.37
C ALA A 33 -2.69 36.35 -25.03
N ASP A 34 -3.76 36.08 -24.29
CA ASP A 34 -4.70 37.10 -23.83
C ASP A 34 -4.09 37.98 -22.73
N ALA A 35 -3.32 37.41 -21.79
CA ALA A 35 -2.59 38.20 -20.80
C ALA A 35 -1.57 39.16 -21.44
N LEU A 36 -0.86 38.72 -22.49
CA LEU A 36 0.07 39.55 -23.25
C LEU A 36 -0.61 40.74 -23.94
N LYS A 37 -1.84 40.57 -24.44
CA LYS A 37 -2.61 41.67 -25.06
C LYS A 37 -3.13 42.69 -24.04
N ASN A 38 -3.38 42.25 -22.81
CA ASN A 38 -3.97 43.06 -21.74
C ASN A 38 -2.94 43.61 -20.74
N SER A 39 -1.67 43.26 -20.89
CA SER A 39 -0.56 43.82 -20.11
C SER A 39 0.00 45.08 -20.79
N PRO A 40 0.59 46.03 -20.03
CA PRO A 40 0.75 46.04 -18.58
C PRO A 40 -0.58 46.24 -17.84
N PHE A 41 -0.78 45.46 -16.79
CA PHE A 41 -1.86 45.70 -15.83
C PHE A 41 -1.51 46.90 -14.93
N PRO A 42 -2.50 47.51 -14.24
CA PRO A 42 -2.25 48.61 -13.32
C PRO A 42 -1.18 48.28 -12.27
N ALA A 43 -0.30 49.23 -11.98
CA ALA A 43 0.73 49.10 -10.93
C ALA A 43 0.14 48.61 -9.60
N GLY A 44 0.85 47.71 -8.92
CA GLY A 44 0.41 47.08 -7.67
C GLY A 44 -0.59 45.93 -7.85
N SER A 45 -0.99 45.58 -9.08
CA SER A 45 -1.83 44.39 -9.32
C SER A 45 -1.10 43.08 -9.01
N LEU A 46 0.23 43.06 -9.12
CA LEU A 46 1.08 41.96 -8.69
C LEU A 46 1.78 42.30 -7.37
N PRO A 47 1.80 41.38 -6.37
CA PRO A 47 2.46 41.63 -5.10
C PRO A 47 3.97 41.88 -5.24
N PRO A 48 4.58 42.77 -4.43
CA PRO A 48 6.02 42.95 -4.41
C PRO A 48 6.75 41.74 -3.80
N PHE A 49 8.06 41.62 -4.04
CA PHE A 49 8.86 40.49 -3.56
C PHE A 49 8.78 40.26 -2.05
N SER A 50 8.66 41.33 -1.24
CA SER A 50 8.52 41.24 0.22
C SER A 50 7.31 40.44 0.69
N ARG A 51 6.38 40.11 -0.21
CA ARG A 51 5.22 39.26 0.06
C ARG A 51 5.27 37.90 -0.64
N ALA A 52 6.37 37.51 -1.31
CA ALA A 52 6.48 36.32 -2.15
C ALA A 52 5.93 35.03 -1.50
N ALA A 53 6.04 34.90 -0.18
CA ALA A 53 5.46 33.80 0.61
C ALA A 53 3.92 33.63 0.45
N TYR A 54 3.19 34.62 -0.10
CA TYR A 54 1.78 34.43 -0.45
C TYR A 54 1.55 33.24 -1.39
N LEU A 55 2.56 32.86 -2.18
CA LEU A 55 2.48 31.70 -3.08
C LEU A 55 2.17 30.41 -2.31
N GLN A 56 2.61 30.28 -1.05
CA GLN A 56 2.32 29.09 -0.24
C GLN A 56 0.85 28.98 0.19
N GLN A 57 0.07 30.05 0.02
CA GLN A 57 -1.35 30.04 0.33
C GLN A 57 -2.13 29.28 -0.76
N PRO A 58 -3.14 28.48 -0.38
CA PRO A 58 -3.95 27.76 -1.35
C PRO A 58 -4.74 28.70 -2.27
N GLY A 59 -5.03 28.23 -3.48
CA GLY A 59 -5.80 28.97 -4.48
C GLY A 59 -4.97 29.85 -5.41
N TYR A 60 -5.64 30.80 -6.07
CA TYR A 60 -5.07 31.71 -7.06
C TYR A 60 -5.26 33.17 -6.63
N THR A 61 -4.37 34.05 -7.08
CA THR A 61 -4.55 35.51 -7.00
C THR A 61 -5.42 36.01 -8.15
N SER A 62 -5.82 37.28 -8.08
CA SER A 62 -6.58 37.93 -9.16
C SER A 62 -5.83 38.03 -10.48
N LEU A 63 -4.50 37.94 -10.44
CA LEU A 63 -3.63 37.96 -11.62
C LEU A 63 -2.57 36.86 -11.49
N GLU A 64 -2.69 35.81 -12.30
CA GLU A 64 -1.76 34.68 -12.33
C GLU A 64 -0.87 34.68 -13.58
N THR A 65 -1.26 35.42 -14.61
CA THR A 65 -0.49 35.57 -15.86
C THR A 65 -0.62 37.00 -16.36
N GLY A 66 0.51 37.68 -16.59
CA GLY A 66 0.56 39.10 -16.97
C GLY A 66 1.77 39.81 -16.39
N TYR A 67 1.99 41.07 -16.74
CA TYR A 67 3.02 41.92 -16.14
C TYR A 67 2.49 43.29 -15.69
N THR A 68 3.16 43.89 -14.71
CA THR A 68 2.95 45.28 -14.28
C THR A 68 4.25 46.06 -14.39
N LEU A 69 4.13 47.37 -14.66
CA LEU A 69 5.23 48.33 -14.57
C LEU A 69 4.97 49.22 -13.36
N GLU A 70 5.92 49.24 -12.43
CA GLU A 70 5.75 49.90 -11.14
C GLU A 70 6.35 51.32 -11.13
N PRO A 71 5.86 52.23 -10.27
CA PRO A 71 6.32 53.62 -10.23
C PRO A 71 7.80 53.81 -9.88
N ASP A 72 8.42 52.81 -9.25
CA ASP A 72 9.85 52.78 -8.93
C ASP A 72 10.75 52.36 -10.11
N GLY A 73 10.14 52.06 -11.27
CA GLY A 73 10.81 51.58 -12.47
C GLY A 73 11.01 50.06 -12.52
N SER A 74 10.53 49.31 -11.53
CA SER A 74 10.56 47.85 -11.58
C SER A 74 9.44 47.27 -12.44
N ALA A 75 9.63 46.03 -12.90
CA ALA A 75 8.58 45.23 -13.53
C ALA A 75 8.32 43.98 -12.69
N HIS A 76 7.05 43.65 -12.51
CA HIS A 76 6.63 42.37 -11.93
C HIS A 76 6.01 41.52 -13.04
N VAL A 77 6.46 40.28 -13.20
CA VAL A 77 5.94 39.35 -14.21
C VAL A 77 5.41 38.10 -13.52
N ALA A 78 4.22 37.67 -13.90
CA ALA A 78 3.59 36.43 -13.45
C ALA A 78 3.26 35.55 -14.65
N VAL A 79 3.53 34.25 -14.53
CA VAL A 79 3.14 33.24 -15.51
C VAL A 79 2.57 32.03 -14.77
N LEU A 80 1.42 31.54 -15.22
CA LEU A 80 0.86 30.25 -14.81
C LEU A 80 1.07 29.26 -15.95
N THR A 81 1.58 28.08 -15.64
CA THR A 81 1.81 27.02 -16.63
C THR A 81 1.19 25.72 -16.13
N GLN A 82 0.31 25.13 -16.94
CA GLN A 82 -0.31 23.84 -16.64
C GLN A 82 0.55 22.70 -17.18
N MET A 83 0.85 21.70 -16.36
CA MET A 83 1.84 20.66 -16.67
C MET A 83 1.29 19.27 -16.33
N PRO A 84 0.43 18.71 -17.20
CA PRO A 84 -0.13 17.38 -16.98
C PRO A 84 0.99 16.33 -16.97
N ARG A 85 0.81 15.26 -16.18
CA ARG A 85 1.77 14.15 -15.99
C ARG A 85 3.10 14.52 -15.31
N VAL A 86 3.32 15.79 -14.97
CA VAL A 86 4.56 16.26 -14.32
C VAL A 86 4.35 16.33 -12.80
N THR A 87 5.34 15.92 -12.01
CA THR A 87 5.34 16.10 -10.55
C THR A 87 6.29 17.23 -10.12
N PRO A 88 6.13 17.82 -8.92
CA PRO A 88 7.05 18.84 -8.44
C PRO A 88 8.51 18.36 -8.35
N GLU A 89 8.74 17.10 -7.98
CA GLU A 89 10.09 16.51 -7.89
C GLU A 89 10.80 16.40 -9.23
N MET A 90 10.06 16.24 -10.33
CA MET A 90 10.66 16.23 -11.66
C MET A 90 11.30 17.58 -11.98
N TRP A 91 10.66 18.68 -11.58
CA TRP A 91 11.20 20.02 -11.74
C TRP A 91 12.38 20.29 -10.80
N ASP A 92 12.29 19.86 -9.55
CA ASP A 92 13.42 19.98 -8.61
C ASP A 92 14.66 19.27 -9.14
N TRP A 93 14.49 18.05 -9.67
CA TRP A 93 15.56 17.30 -10.34
C TRP A 93 16.07 18.03 -11.59
N TRP A 94 15.18 18.55 -12.44
CA TRP A 94 15.55 19.22 -13.68
C TRP A 94 16.54 20.37 -13.40
N PHE A 95 16.21 21.25 -12.45
CA PHE A 95 17.04 22.41 -12.07
C PHE A 95 18.42 22.02 -11.52
N GLY A 96 18.56 20.83 -10.92
CA GLY A 96 19.87 20.27 -10.58
C GLY A 96 20.60 19.67 -11.80
N TRP A 97 19.87 19.00 -12.69
CA TRP A 97 20.43 18.17 -13.76
C TRP A 97 20.82 18.95 -15.03
N HIS A 98 20.09 20.01 -15.39
CA HIS A 98 20.31 20.71 -16.67
C HIS A 98 21.52 21.65 -16.66
N GLY A 99 21.87 22.23 -15.50
CA GLY A 99 22.75 23.41 -15.40
C GLY A 99 24.23 23.18 -15.69
N CYS A 100 24.64 21.94 -15.95
CA CYS A 100 26.04 21.57 -16.16
C CYS A 100 26.45 21.45 -17.64
N ARG A 101 25.51 21.45 -18.60
CA ARG A 101 25.82 21.25 -20.03
C ARG A 101 24.91 22.07 -20.94
N ASP A 102 25.51 22.77 -21.90
CA ASP A 102 24.79 23.60 -22.87
C ASP A 102 23.72 22.81 -23.64
N ASN A 103 24.03 21.57 -24.04
CA ASN A 103 23.08 20.75 -24.79
C ASN A 103 21.87 20.28 -23.96
N ARG A 104 21.99 20.13 -22.64
CA ARG A 104 20.83 19.91 -21.75
C ARG A 104 19.99 21.18 -21.63
N TYR A 105 20.65 22.33 -21.48
CA TYR A 105 19.96 23.62 -21.37
C TYR A 105 19.11 23.93 -22.62
N LYS A 106 19.62 23.57 -23.79
CA LYS A 106 18.94 23.72 -25.08
C LYS A 106 17.70 22.86 -25.27
N LEU A 107 17.56 21.76 -24.53
CA LEU A 107 16.32 20.97 -24.53
C LEU A 107 15.14 21.79 -23.98
N TRP A 108 15.42 22.70 -23.03
CA TRP A 108 14.39 23.46 -22.35
C TRP A 108 13.77 24.53 -23.25
N HIS A 109 14.60 25.23 -24.05
CA HIS A 109 14.12 26.19 -25.04
C HIS A 109 15.01 26.20 -26.30
N PRO A 110 14.68 25.44 -27.35
CA PRO A 110 15.55 25.17 -28.50
C PRO A 110 15.90 26.41 -29.33
N LYS A 111 15.07 27.45 -29.26
CA LYS A 111 15.20 28.70 -30.02
C LYS A 111 15.81 29.87 -29.25
N ALA A 112 16.11 29.71 -27.95
CA ALA A 112 16.56 30.83 -27.12
C ALA A 112 17.75 30.47 -26.22
N HIS A 113 17.80 29.27 -25.68
CA HIS A 113 18.86 28.85 -24.76
C HIS A 113 20.15 28.59 -25.54
N LEU A 114 21.24 29.27 -25.13
CA LEU A 114 22.53 29.17 -25.80
C LEU A 114 23.55 28.41 -24.94
N SER A 115 23.71 28.83 -23.68
CA SER A 115 24.63 28.21 -22.73
C SER A 115 24.12 28.33 -21.30
N ALA A 116 24.37 27.29 -20.50
CA ALA A 116 24.24 27.34 -19.04
C ALA A 116 25.37 26.54 -18.41
N ARG A 117 26.04 27.16 -17.44
CA ARG A 117 27.15 26.56 -16.72
C ARG A 117 27.14 26.95 -15.26
N TRP A 118 27.37 25.98 -14.38
CA TRP A 118 27.63 26.26 -12.98
C TRP A 118 28.95 27.04 -12.83
N LYS A 119 28.92 28.09 -12.01
CA LYS A 119 30.11 28.91 -11.73
C LYS A 119 31.22 28.15 -11.02
N ASP A 120 30.86 27.14 -10.21
CA ASP A 120 31.81 26.24 -9.54
C ASP A 120 32.40 25.18 -10.49
N GLY A 121 31.76 24.93 -11.64
CA GLY A 121 32.19 23.93 -12.62
C GLY A 121 31.83 22.48 -12.28
N GLU A 122 31.12 22.22 -11.18
CA GLU A 122 30.82 20.86 -10.70
C GLU A 122 29.60 20.25 -11.41
N ASP A 123 29.63 18.94 -11.69
CA ASP A 123 28.55 18.16 -12.35
C ASP A 123 27.68 17.41 -11.32
N GLU A 124 27.21 18.14 -10.29
CA GLU A 124 26.29 17.62 -9.26
C GLU A 124 24.82 17.96 -9.56
N VAL A 125 23.90 17.02 -9.28
CA VAL A 125 22.44 17.19 -9.41
C VAL A 125 21.88 17.87 -8.14
N ALA A 126 22.33 19.09 -7.88
CA ALA A 126 21.87 19.95 -6.80
C ALA A 126 22.11 21.41 -7.20
N TYR A 127 21.18 22.32 -6.89
CA TYR A 127 21.26 23.71 -7.34
C TYR A 127 21.16 24.74 -6.21
N ILE A 128 20.50 24.44 -5.09
CA ILE A 128 20.33 25.40 -3.98
C ILE A 128 21.70 25.81 -3.42
N GLY A 129 21.94 27.12 -3.33
CA GLY A 129 23.21 27.69 -2.90
C GLY A 129 24.24 27.87 -4.03
N ARG A 130 23.95 27.39 -5.25
CA ARG A 130 24.83 27.47 -6.41
C ARG A 130 24.45 28.63 -7.34
N GLN A 131 25.38 28.97 -8.24
CA GLN A 131 25.23 30.05 -9.19
C GLN A 131 25.38 29.51 -10.62
N SER A 132 24.34 29.67 -11.45
CA SER A 132 24.36 29.35 -12.88
C SER A 132 24.61 30.60 -13.69
N ILE A 133 25.57 30.54 -14.63
CA ILE A 133 25.81 31.59 -15.62
C ILE A 133 25.13 31.15 -16.91
N ILE A 134 24.14 31.92 -17.35
CA ILE A 134 23.32 31.62 -18.51
C ILE A 134 23.52 32.66 -19.61
N GLU A 135 23.48 32.20 -20.85
CA GLU A 135 23.43 32.99 -22.07
C GLU A 135 22.19 32.55 -22.86
N GLU A 136 21.26 33.47 -23.10
CA GLU A 136 19.98 33.17 -23.73
C GLU A 136 19.36 34.40 -24.39
N TYR A 137 18.48 34.17 -25.36
CA TYR A 137 17.69 35.22 -25.99
C TYR A 137 16.39 35.46 -25.21
N ILE A 138 16.16 36.72 -24.81
CA ILE A 138 14.86 37.19 -24.32
C ILE A 138 14.31 38.14 -25.40
N GLY A 139 13.33 37.68 -26.16
CA GLY A 139 12.93 38.34 -27.39
C GLY A 139 14.10 38.32 -28.40
N ASP A 140 14.42 39.48 -28.98
CA ASP A 140 15.54 39.62 -29.92
C ASP A 140 16.87 39.97 -29.23
N GLU A 141 16.88 40.14 -27.90
CA GLU A 141 18.07 40.54 -27.15
C GLU A 141 18.80 39.33 -26.54
N LEU A 142 20.09 39.19 -26.86
CA LEU A 142 20.96 38.23 -26.19
C LEU A 142 21.30 38.76 -24.78
N SER A 143 20.86 38.02 -23.78
CA SER A 143 21.09 38.29 -22.36
C SER A 143 22.19 37.37 -21.82
N THR A 144 23.01 37.91 -20.93
CA THR A 144 23.91 37.11 -20.09
C THR A 144 23.61 37.42 -18.64
N ALA A 145 23.17 36.40 -17.90
CA ALA A 145 22.72 36.56 -16.52
C ALA A 145 23.38 35.53 -15.59
N SER A 146 23.40 35.87 -14.32
CA SER A 146 23.76 34.99 -13.22
C SER A 146 22.52 34.69 -12.38
N ILE A 147 22.12 33.43 -12.36
CA ILE A 147 21.04 32.91 -11.51
C ILE A 147 21.65 32.31 -10.25
N GLN A 148 21.44 32.96 -9.12
CA GLN A 148 21.95 32.54 -7.80
C GLN A 148 20.82 31.88 -7.02
N PHE A 149 20.79 30.56 -6.99
CA PHE A 149 19.73 29.80 -6.33
C PHE A 149 19.86 29.88 -4.81
N LYS A 150 18.74 30.10 -4.13
CA LYS A 150 18.64 30.32 -2.68
C LYS A 150 17.66 29.35 -2.05
N ALA A 151 17.82 29.09 -0.76
CA ALA A 151 16.85 28.29 -0.04
C ALA A 151 15.50 29.04 0.01
N PRO A 152 14.34 28.38 -0.17
CA PRO A 152 13.05 29.07 -0.14
C PRO A 152 12.76 29.77 1.19
N THR A 153 13.33 29.27 2.30
CA THR A 153 13.24 29.93 3.62
C THR A 153 13.88 31.31 3.64
N GLU A 154 14.89 31.59 2.80
CA GLU A 154 15.47 32.93 2.63
C GLU A 154 14.48 33.91 1.94
N PHE A 155 13.47 33.37 1.24
CA PHE A 155 12.45 34.11 0.51
C PHE A 155 11.13 34.22 1.31
N GLY A 156 11.13 33.77 2.57
CA GLY A 156 10.01 33.88 3.50
C GLY A 156 9.04 32.69 3.50
N PHE A 157 9.32 31.61 2.76
CA PHE A 157 8.51 30.39 2.80
C PHE A 157 8.70 29.64 4.14
N SER A 158 7.62 29.08 4.67
CA SER A 158 7.67 28.35 5.95
C SER A 158 8.34 26.98 5.79
N TYR A 159 8.93 26.46 6.88
CA TYR A 159 9.49 25.10 6.89
C TYR A 159 8.42 24.04 6.53
N GLU A 160 7.19 24.24 6.99
CA GLU A 160 6.05 23.37 6.70
C GLU A 160 5.71 23.35 5.20
N ALA A 161 5.80 24.49 4.52
CA ALA A 161 5.53 24.57 3.08
C ALA A 161 6.61 23.89 2.24
N VAL A 162 7.87 23.86 2.70
CA VAL A 162 9.02 23.36 1.91
C VAL A 162 9.36 21.91 2.18
N LYS A 163 8.95 21.34 3.33
CA LYS A 163 9.31 19.96 3.69
C LYS A 163 8.56 18.89 2.89
N ASN A 164 7.40 19.22 2.33
CA ASN A 164 6.57 18.28 1.58
C ASN A 164 6.74 18.51 0.07
N THR A 165 7.84 18.01 -0.49
CA THR A 165 8.17 18.17 -1.91
C THR A 165 7.16 17.53 -2.85
N SER A 166 6.35 16.58 -2.37
CA SER A 166 5.27 15.98 -3.17
C SER A 166 4.04 16.86 -3.33
N GLU A 167 3.86 17.85 -2.44
CA GLU A 167 2.81 18.86 -2.59
C GLU A 167 3.29 20.06 -3.40
N ALA A 168 4.48 20.58 -3.10
CA ALA A 168 5.06 21.70 -3.83
C ALA A 168 6.58 21.78 -3.71
N VAL A 169 7.21 22.30 -4.76
CA VAL A 169 8.62 22.70 -4.82
C VAL A 169 8.69 24.20 -5.13
N TYR A 170 9.64 24.88 -4.49
CA TYR A 170 9.88 26.31 -4.68
C TYR A 170 11.32 26.51 -5.19
N ILE A 171 11.47 26.89 -6.45
CA ILE A 171 12.78 27.24 -7.01
C ILE A 171 12.94 28.75 -6.86
N CYS A 172 13.86 29.17 -6.00
CA CYS A 172 14.08 30.58 -5.64
C CYS A 172 15.47 31.04 -6.09
N ALA A 173 15.58 32.21 -6.73
CA ALA A 173 16.87 32.75 -7.10
C ALA A 173 16.94 34.29 -7.09
N ARG A 174 18.17 34.80 -6.91
CA ARG A 174 18.55 36.17 -7.27
C ARG A 174 19.08 36.18 -8.70
N ILE A 175 18.66 37.18 -9.48
CA ILE A 175 19.15 37.43 -10.84
C ILE A 175 20.12 38.60 -10.79
N GLY A 176 21.33 38.39 -11.30
CA GLY A 176 22.40 39.39 -11.30
C GLY A 176 23.33 39.30 -12.50
N HIS A 177 24.33 40.17 -12.53
CA HIS A 177 25.34 40.20 -13.58
C HIS A 177 26.41 39.11 -13.36
N PRO A 178 26.89 38.41 -14.39
CA PRO A 178 27.84 37.30 -14.24
C PRO A 178 29.19 37.68 -13.62
N SER A 179 29.66 38.91 -13.88
CA SER A 179 31.01 39.36 -13.50
C SER A 179 31.05 40.61 -12.64
N LEU A 180 29.91 41.25 -12.39
CA LEU A 180 29.83 42.48 -11.59
C LEU A 180 29.02 42.18 -10.34
N PRO A 181 29.34 42.77 -9.18
CA PRO A 181 28.59 42.59 -7.94
C PRO A 181 27.29 43.40 -8.00
N LEU A 182 26.43 43.08 -8.98
CA LEU A 182 25.19 43.76 -9.29
C LEU A 182 24.09 42.72 -9.42
N ASP A 183 23.16 42.73 -8.48
CA ASP A 183 21.90 42.00 -8.59
C ASP A 183 20.82 42.97 -9.04
N TYR A 184 19.86 42.48 -9.81
CA TYR A 184 18.79 43.30 -10.36
C TYR A 184 17.42 42.65 -10.35
N GLY A 185 17.27 41.42 -9.84
CA GLY A 185 15.95 40.81 -9.73
C GLY A 185 15.83 39.57 -8.86
N TYR A 186 14.59 39.16 -8.64
CA TYR A 186 14.21 37.94 -7.93
C TYR A 186 13.36 37.05 -8.84
N LEU A 187 13.53 35.75 -8.65
CA LEU A 187 12.80 34.68 -9.33
C LEU A 187 12.19 33.75 -8.28
N VAL A 188 10.93 33.38 -8.45
CA VAL A 188 10.31 32.23 -7.78
C VAL A 188 9.49 31.43 -8.79
N HIS A 189 9.79 30.14 -8.93
CA HIS A 189 8.86 29.17 -9.51
C HIS A 189 8.28 28.30 -8.38
N GLN A 190 6.98 28.41 -8.13
CA GLN A 190 6.27 27.44 -7.31
C GLN A 190 5.70 26.37 -8.25
N VAL A 191 6.16 25.13 -8.14
CA VAL A 191 5.53 23.97 -8.79
C VAL A 191 4.71 23.25 -7.74
N ARG A 192 3.39 23.20 -7.90
CA ARG A 192 2.50 22.50 -6.97
C ARG A 192 1.74 21.38 -7.65
N ALA A 193 1.54 20.28 -6.94
CA ALA A 193 0.77 19.14 -7.41
C ALA A 193 -0.71 19.52 -7.56
N VAL A 194 -1.32 19.04 -8.63
CA VAL A 194 -2.76 19.11 -8.91
C VAL A 194 -3.22 17.73 -9.38
N GLU A 195 -4.53 17.49 -9.45
CA GLU A 195 -5.10 16.15 -9.72
C GLU A 195 -4.50 15.46 -10.98
N SER A 196 -4.20 16.21 -12.04
CA SER A 196 -3.70 15.70 -13.32
C SER A 196 -2.18 15.81 -13.55
N GLY A 197 -1.43 16.27 -12.54
CA GLY A 197 0.02 16.52 -12.65
C GLY A 197 0.46 17.66 -11.74
N SER A 198 1.01 18.71 -12.33
CA SER A 198 1.44 19.91 -11.60
C SER A 198 1.05 21.17 -12.36
N GLU A 199 1.09 22.28 -11.66
CA GLU A 199 1.12 23.60 -12.28
C GLU A 199 2.27 24.43 -11.70
N MET A 200 2.80 25.34 -12.51
CA MET A 200 3.87 26.24 -12.12
C MET A 200 3.37 27.67 -12.08
N ARG A 201 3.60 28.35 -10.95
CA ARG A 201 3.39 29.78 -10.76
C ARG A 201 4.74 30.46 -10.71
N SER A 202 5.15 31.03 -11.84
CA SER A 202 6.39 31.78 -12.00
C SER A 202 6.18 33.24 -11.61
N ARG A 203 7.11 33.81 -10.85
CA ARG A 203 7.14 35.22 -10.45
C ARG A 203 8.54 35.79 -10.65
N PHE A 204 8.59 36.93 -11.33
CA PHE A 204 9.81 37.70 -11.52
C PHE A 204 9.61 39.12 -11.01
N TRP A 205 10.60 39.63 -10.29
CA TRP A 205 10.65 41.01 -9.80
C TRP A 205 11.95 41.63 -10.30
N MET A 206 11.89 42.54 -11.26
CA MET A 206 13.04 42.99 -12.04
C MET A 206 13.23 44.51 -11.96
N GLY A 207 14.47 44.98 -11.81
CA GLY A 207 14.84 46.39 -11.82
C GLY A 207 14.31 47.22 -10.65
N GLY A 208 14.31 48.54 -10.79
CA GLY A 208 13.81 49.48 -9.77
C GLY A 208 14.40 49.23 -8.38
N GLN A 209 13.54 49.02 -7.37
CA GLN A 209 13.96 48.77 -5.99
C GLN A 209 14.72 47.44 -5.76
N TYR A 210 14.70 46.51 -6.73
CA TYR A 210 15.34 45.20 -6.59
C TYR A 210 16.83 45.18 -6.99
N ILE A 211 17.34 46.34 -7.44
CA ILE A 211 18.76 46.54 -7.74
C ILE A 211 19.56 46.62 -6.44
N GLN A 212 20.60 45.79 -6.34
CA GLN A 212 21.52 45.79 -5.22
C GLN A 212 22.96 45.74 -5.73
N VAL A 213 23.79 46.66 -5.22
CA VAL A 213 25.21 46.80 -5.58
C VAL A 213 26.08 46.34 -4.41
N GLY A 214 27.01 45.41 -4.66
CA GLY A 214 27.99 44.95 -3.67
C GLY A 214 29.09 45.97 -3.39
N LYS A 215 29.80 45.82 -2.26
CA LYS A 215 30.69 46.85 -1.69
C LYS A 215 32.08 46.99 -2.33
N ASP A 216 32.32 46.46 -3.53
CA ASP A 216 33.67 46.43 -4.11
C ASP A 216 33.95 47.62 -5.03
N GLY A 217 34.81 48.53 -4.57
CA GLY A 217 35.05 49.87 -5.13
C GLY A 217 35.83 49.96 -6.45
N ILE A 218 36.09 48.85 -7.15
CA ILE A 218 36.95 48.82 -8.34
C ILE A 218 36.17 49.06 -9.65
N PHE A 219 34.84 48.89 -9.66
CA PHE A 219 34.01 48.91 -10.88
C PHE A 219 32.92 50.01 -10.93
N ALA A 220 33.06 51.08 -10.15
CA ALA A 220 32.00 52.08 -9.94
C ALA A 220 31.43 52.70 -11.23
N ASP A 221 32.29 53.09 -12.19
CA ASP A 221 31.85 53.76 -13.43
C ASP A 221 31.10 52.82 -14.38
N LEU A 222 31.58 51.59 -14.56
CA LEU A 222 30.92 50.56 -15.39
C LEU A 222 29.57 50.17 -14.79
N MET A 223 29.50 50.05 -13.46
CA MET A 223 28.24 49.77 -12.75
C MET A 223 27.24 50.93 -12.87
N SER A 224 27.69 52.18 -12.89
CA SER A 224 26.78 53.34 -12.98
C SER A 224 25.92 53.35 -14.26
N GLY A 225 26.51 52.98 -15.41
CA GLY A 225 25.79 52.91 -16.68
C GLY A 225 24.78 51.76 -16.74
N LEU A 226 25.17 50.59 -16.21
CA LEU A 226 24.31 49.40 -16.14
C LEU A 226 23.16 49.59 -15.14
N VAL A 227 23.46 50.14 -13.96
CA VAL A 227 22.45 50.53 -12.96
C VAL A 227 21.46 51.53 -13.57
N ARG A 228 21.93 52.51 -14.37
CA ARG A 228 21.03 53.46 -15.05
C ARG A 228 20.09 52.78 -16.06
N LYS A 229 20.58 51.78 -16.80
CA LYS A 229 19.75 50.99 -17.73
C LYS A 229 18.72 50.13 -16.98
N MET A 230 19.12 49.50 -15.87
CA MET A 230 18.24 48.61 -15.08
C MET A 230 17.28 49.37 -14.15
N LYS A 231 17.51 50.66 -13.92
CA LYS A 231 16.68 51.52 -13.07
C LYS A 231 15.23 51.58 -13.55
N THR A 232 15.01 51.39 -14.85
CA THR A 232 13.68 51.35 -15.44
C THR A 232 13.62 50.20 -16.44
N ILE A 233 12.86 49.16 -16.11
CA ILE A 233 12.60 48.05 -17.00
C ILE A 233 11.66 48.51 -18.12
N SER A 234 12.00 48.17 -19.37
CA SER A 234 11.14 48.49 -20.51
C SER A 234 9.91 47.57 -20.54
N GLU A 235 8.81 48.08 -21.08
CA GLU A 235 7.61 47.27 -21.31
C GLU A 235 7.90 46.06 -22.20
N GLN A 236 8.71 46.25 -23.24
CA GLN A 236 9.12 45.21 -24.16
C GLN A 236 9.86 44.07 -23.43
N PHE A 237 10.79 44.39 -22.52
CA PHE A 237 11.48 43.36 -21.75
C PHE A 237 10.53 42.56 -20.86
N ALA A 238 9.58 43.22 -20.18
CA ALA A 238 8.59 42.53 -19.35
C ALA A 238 7.69 41.59 -20.18
N ARG A 239 7.31 42.04 -21.38
CA ARG A 239 6.55 41.26 -22.36
C ARG A 239 7.33 40.04 -22.85
N ASP A 240 8.60 40.23 -23.19
CA ASP A 240 9.45 39.17 -23.73
C ASP A 240 9.83 38.15 -22.66
N LEU A 241 10.05 38.59 -21.42
CA LEU A 241 10.25 37.70 -20.27
C LEU A 241 9.02 36.83 -19.97
N LEU A 242 7.82 37.41 -20.04
CA LEU A 242 6.56 36.66 -19.89
C LEU A 242 6.46 35.58 -20.97
N THR A 243 6.70 35.96 -22.22
CA THR A 243 6.63 35.05 -23.38
C THR A 243 7.64 33.91 -23.25
N HIS A 244 8.90 34.25 -22.98
CA HIS A 244 9.99 33.29 -22.81
C HIS A 244 9.69 32.25 -21.71
N CYS A 245 9.23 32.72 -20.55
CA CYS A 245 8.88 31.82 -19.45
C CYS A 245 7.68 30.92 -19.78
N ALA A 246 6.68 31.43 -20.50
CA ALA A 246 5.55 30.60 -20.92
C ALA A 246 5.97 29.51 -21.92
N GLU A 247 6.86 29.84 -22.87
CA GLU A 247 7.35 28.94 -23.90
C GLU A 247 8.23 27.83 -23.31
N GLU A 248 9.25 28.17 -22.52
CA GLU A 248 10.20 27.18 -21.98
C GLU A 248 9.53 26.17 -21.05
N MET A 249 8.61 26.64 -20.18
CA MET A 249 7.98 25.79 -19.18
C MET A 249 7.01 24.81 -19.83
N THR A 250 6.24 25.29 -20.80
CA THR A 250 5.32 24.46 -21.59
C THR A 250 6.08 23.43 -22.43
N HIS A 251 7.19 23.86 -23.06
CA HIS A 251 8.00 22.99 -23.90
C HIS A 251 8.62 21.84 -23.10
N LEU A 252 9.26 22.15 -21.97
CA LEU A 252 9.86 21.12 -21.12
C LEU A 252 8.83 20.17 -20.52
N ALA A 253 7.68 20.69 -20.07
CA ALA A 253 6.62 19.86 -19.50
C ALA A 253 6.12 18.75 -20.46
N ALA A 254 6.29 18.92 -21.77
CA ALA A 254 5.88 17.94 -22.78
C ALA A 254 6.70 16.63 -22.74
N PHE A 255 7.95 16.68 -22.28
CA PHE A 255 8.87 15.52 -22.26
C PHE A 255 9.58 15.29 -20.92
N LEU A 256 9.35 16.15 -19.92
CA LEU A 256 9.99 16.07 -18.61
C LEU A 256 9.79 14.71 -17.90
N PRO A 257 8.59 14.08 -17.91
CA PRO A 257 8.42 12.77 -17.30
C PRO A 257 9.32 11.69 -17.93
N GLU A 258 9.43 11.69 -19.25
CA GLU A 258 10.20 10.71 -20.00
C GLU A 258 11.71 10.88 -19.76
N ILE A 259 12.22 12.11 -19.80
CA ILE A 259 13.65 12.37 -19.56
C ILE A 259 14.05 12.18 -18.09
N TYR A 260 13.15 12.51 -17.14
CA TYR A 260 13.33 12.25 -15.71
C TYR A 260 13.48 10.75 -15.43
N GLN A 261 12.59 9.94 -15.99
CA GLN A 261 12.66 8.48 -15.87
C GLN A 261 13.97 7.92 -16.44
N GLN A 262 14.43 8.44 -17.57
CA GLN A 262 15.64 7.96 -18.24
C GLN A 262 16.93 8.34 -17.49
N ASN A 263 16.99 9.51 -16.85
CA ASN A 263 18.25 10.11 -16.39
C ASN A 263 18.33 10.33 -14.88
N ASN A 264 17.30 9.99 -14.10
CA ASN A 264 17.38 10.06 -12.64
C ASN A 264 17.85 8.71 -12.04
N PRO A 265 19.12 8.60 -11.58
CA PRO A 265 19.67 7.35 -11.06
C PRO A 265 19.02 6.87 -9.74
N THR A 266 18.20 7.70 -9.09
CA THR A 266 17.44 7.32 -7.90
C THR A 266 16.01 6.89 -8.20
N PHE A 267 15.51 7.05 -9.44
CA PHE A 267 14.15 6.64 -9.80
C PHE A 267 13.94 5.16 -9.49
N ASP A 268 14.88 4.30 -9.89
CA ASP A 268 14.81 2.85 -9.69
C ASP A 268 15.14 2.37 -8.26
N LYS A 269 15.36 3.26 -7.28
CA LYS A 269 15.72 2.86 -5.91
C LYS A 269 14.53 3.01 -4.96
N ILE A 270 14.29 1.99 -4.14
CA ILE A 270 13.41 2.10 -2.98
C ILE A 270 14.27 2.55 -1.79
N ASN A 271 14.17 3.82 -1.41
CA ASN A 271 14.93 4.38 -0.29
C ASN A 271 14.20 4.08 1.03
N VAL A 272 14.71 3.10 1.79
CA VAL A 272 14.13 2.61 3.05
C VAL A 272 15.22 2.32 4.07
N GLU A 273 14.88 2.36 5.36
CA GLU A 273 15.74 1.89 6.47
C GLU A 273 15.78 0.36 6.58
N GLY A 274 14.69 -0.27 6.14
CA GLY A 274 14.54 -1.71 5.99
C GLY A 274 15.44 -2.30 4.91
N ARG A 275 15.22 -3.59 4.63
CA ARG A 275 15.98 -4.32 3.61
C ARG A 275 15.21 -4.36 2.31
N VAL A 276 15.86 -4.00 1.20
CA VAL A 276 15.35 -4.24 -0.16
C VAL A 276 16.14 -5.39 -0.75
N ILE A 277 15.44 -6.38 -1.29
CA ILE A 277 16.02 -7.58 -1.89
C ILE A 277 15.57 -7.63 -3.35
N ASN A 278 16.55 -7.61 -4.25
CA ASN A 278 16.33 -7.64 -5.69
C ASN A 278 16.36 -9.09 -6.20
N ARG A 279 15.71 -9.37 -7.33
CA ARG A 279 15.77 -10.70 -7.98
C ARG A 279 17.19 -11.21 -8.26
N SER A 280 18.15 -10.31 -8.44
CA SER A 280 19.56 -10.63 -8.66
C SER A 280 20.32 -11.04 -7.39
N ASP A 281 19.75 -10.78 -6.21
CA ASP A 281 20.42 -11.06 -4.95
C ASP A 281 20.39 -12.56 -4.66
N SER A 282 21.51 -13.11 -4.17
CA SER A 282 21.70 -14.56 -4.04
C SER A 282 20.74 -15.25 -3.07
N ASP A 283 20.15 -14.49 -2.12
CA ASP A 283 19.23 -15.02 -1.12
C ASP A 283 17.75 -14.73 -1.44
N PHE A 284 17.45 -14.14 -2.61
CA PHE A 284 16.09 -13.79 -3.00
C PHE A 284 15.11 -14.97 -2.91
N ASP A 285 15.44 -16.11 -3.54
CA ASP A 285 14.57 -17.30 -3.50
C ASP A 285 14.47 -17.89 -2.09
N ALA A 286 15.55 -17.84 -1.30
CA ALA A 286 15.54 -18.36 0.07
C ALA A 286 14.60 -17.55 0.96
N VAL A 287 14.63 -16.21 0.86
CA VAL A 287 13.71 -15.32 1.58
C VAL A 287 12.29 -15.54 1.09
N LEU A 288 12.07 -15.55 -0.22
CA LEU A 288 10.75 -15.71 -0.82
C LEU A 288 10.08 -17.03 -0.43
N LEU A 289 10.75 -18.16 -0.65
CA LEU A 289 10.22 -19.49 -0.33
C LEU A 289 10.12 -19.71 1.19
N GLY A 290 10.95 -19.00 1.97
CA GLY A 290 10.84 -18.92 3.43
C GLY A 290 9.52 -18.32 3.92
N THR A 291 8.83 -17.52 3.09
CA THR A 291 7.51 -16.98 3.42
C THR A 291 6.39 -18.02 3.31
N LEU A 292 6.64 -19.21 2.78
CA LEU A 292 5.58 -20.19 2.51
C LEU A 292 5.39 -21.15 3.68
N PHE A 293 4.21 -21.15 4.29
CA PHE A 293 3.79 -22.26 5.17
C PHE A 293 3.54 -23.52 4.34
N ASN A 294 2.75 -23.40 3.26
CA ASN A 294 2.55 -24.45 2.28
C ASN A 294 3.76 -24.52 1.34
N LYS A 295 4.56 -25.60 1.40
CA LYS A 295 5.83 -25.71 0.67
C LYS A 295 5.71 -25.87 -0.86
N ILE A 296 4.50 -25.81 -1.42
CA ILE A 296 4.31 -25.73 -2.87
C ILE A 296 4.85 -24.40 -3.38
N ASP A 297 5.88 -24.44 -4.24
CA ASP A 297 6.35 -23.26 -4.97
C ASP A 297 5.39 -22.95 -6.13
N PRO A 298 4.72 -21.79 -6.15
CA PRO A 298 3.81 -21.42 -7.23
C PRO A 298 4.52 -20.97 -8.51
N GLY A 299 5.85 -20.86 -8.52
CA GLY A 299 6.67 -20.40 -9.66
C GLY A 299 6.59 -18.90 -9.94
N ARG A 300 5.72 -18.17 -9.25
CA ARG A 300 5.57 -16.70 -9.35
C ARG A 300 6.63 -16.01 -8.50
N ARG A 301 7.18 -14.89 -8.98
CA ARG A 301 8.23 -14.11 -8.28
C ARG A 301 7.89 -12.62 -8.33
N PRO A 302 7.89 -11.89 -7.20
CA PRO A 302 7.84 -10.43 -7.23
C PRO A 302 9.13 -9.87 -7.82
N ASP A 303 9.12 -8.61 -8.23
CA ASP A 303 10.30 -7.92 -8.78
C ASP A 303 11.28 -7.53 -7.67
N ARG A 304 10.74 -7.21 -6.49
CA ARG A 304 11.50 -6.91 -5.27
C ARG A 304 10.76 -7.40 -4.03
N ILE A 305 11.52 -7.68 -2.98
CA ILE A 305 11.00 -7.93 -1.64
C ILE A 305 11.50 -6.81 -0.74
N VAL A 306 10.62 -6.26 0.10
CA VAL A 306 10.96 -5.25 1.10
C VAL A 306 10.62 -5.78 2.48
N GLU A 307 11.60 -5.76 3.38
CA GLU A 307 11.43 -5.99 4.82
C GLU A 307 11.45 -4.63 5.53
N PRO A 308 10.30 -3.95 5.67
CA PRO A 308 10.25 -2.62 6.26
C PRO A 308 10.56 -2.66 7.76
N LYS A 309 11.18 -1.59 8.26
CA LYS A 309 11.36 -1.31 9.70
C LYS A 309 10.42 -0.22 10.20
N THR A 310 10.06 0.71 9.34
CA THR A 310 9.25 1.88 9.68
C THR A 310 8.02 2.00 8.78
N VAL A 311 7.04 2.80 9.20
CA VAL A 311 5.88 3.13 8.35
C VAL A 311 6.33 3.89 7.09
N GLN A 312 7.37 4.72 7.22
CA GLN A 312 7.97 5.46 6.10
C GLN A 312 8.55 4.53 5.04
N ASP A 313 9.13 3.39 5.43
CA ASP A 313 9.60 2.38 4.47
C ASP A 313 8.45 1.83 3.61
N ILE A 314 7.28 1.62 4.23
CA ILE A 314 6.07 1.13 3.56
C ILE A 314 5.54 2.19 2.59
N ILE A 315 5.45 3.44 3.03
CA ILE A 315 5.04 4.58 2.20
C ILE A 315 5.96 4.72 0.98
N ALA A 316 7.28 4.71 1.20
CA ALA A 316 8.27 4.79 0.13
C ALA A 316 8.13 3.62 -0.86
N THR A 317 7.86 2.41 -0.36
CA THR A 317 7.64 1.22 -1.20
C THR A 317 6.37 1.31 -2.03
N VAL A 318 5.27 1.78 -1.45
CA VAL A 318 3.99 1.99 -2.16
C VAL A 318 4.14 3.06 -3.23
N LYS A 319 4.76 4.20 -2.91
CA LYS A 319 5.02 5.29 -3.87
C LYS A 319 5.93 4.83 -5.00
N TYR A 320 6.99 4.05 -4.69
CA TYR A 320 7.83 3.43 -5.69
C TYR A 320 7.02 2.52 -6.63
N ALA A 321 6.22 1.60 -6.07
CA ALA A 321 5.44 0.67 -6.87
C ALA A 321 4.49 1.40 -7.83
N LYS A 322 3.78 2.41 -7.32
CA LYS A 322 2.90 3.28 -8.12
C LYS A 322 3.65 3.99 -9.24
N ALA A 323 4.79 4.61 -8.94
CA ALA A 323 5.61 5.33 -9.93
C ALA A 323 6.19 4.41 -11.03
N HIS A 324 6.39 3.11 -10.75
CA HIS A 324 7.00 2.16 -11.67
C HIS A 324 5.99 1.21 -12.33
N GLY A 325 4.69 1.45 -12.17
CA GLY A 325 3.63 0.57 -12.70
C GLY A 325 3.71 -0.86 -12.12
N LYS A 326 4.29 -1.01 -10.92
CA LYS A 326 4.36 -2.28 -10.19
C LYS A 326 3.18 -2.38 -9.25
N LYS A 327 2.69 -3.60 -9.04
CA LYS A 327 1.67 -3.87 -8.02
C LYS A 327 2.30 -4.06 -6.65
N VAL A 328 1.48 -4.04 -5.60
CA VAL A 328 1.90 -4.33 -4.23
C VAL A 328 1.24 -5.62 -3.75
N THR A 329 2.02 -6.43 -3.04
CA THR A 329 1.58 -7.60 -2.30
C THR A 329 2.13 -7.56 -0.89
N VAL A 330 1.40 -8.14 0.07
CA VAL A 330 1.76 -8.07 1.49
C VAL A 330 1.75 -9.47 2.10
N CYS A 331 2.74 -9.77 2.93
CA CYS A 331 2.80 -11.01 3.69
C CYS A 331 3.16 -10.74 5.14
N SER A 332 2.32 -11.20 6.07
CA SER A 332 2.63 -11.24 7.50
C SER A 332 3.30 -12.57 7.86
N GLY A 333 2.50 -13.61 8.10
CA GLY A 333 2.97 -14.90 8.61
C GLY A 333 3.16 -15.99 7.56
N GLY A 334 2.79 -15.77 6.30
CA GLY A 334 3.01 -16.78 5.25
C GLY A 334 2.03 -17.94 5.19
N HIS A 335 0.96 -17.90 5.98
CA HIS A 335 -0.06 -18.95 6.11
C HIS A 335 -1.12 -18.97 4.99
N SER A 336 -0.85 -18.35 3.84
CA SER A 336 -1.73 -18.48 2.67
C SER A 336 -1.51 -19.85 2.03
N TRP A 337 -2.56 -20.68 1.95
CA TRP A 337 -2.49 -22.00 1.31
C TRP A 337 -2.18 -21.92 -0.20
N SER A 338 -2.62 -20.85 -0.84
CA SER A 338 -2.49 -20.58 -2.28
C SER A 338 -1.28 -19.72 -2.66
N ALA A 339 -0.47 -19.33 -1.67
CA ALA A 339 0.61 -18.35 -1.83
C ALA A 339 0.13 -17.04 -2.53
N ASN A 340 -0.99 -16.50 -2.06
CA ASN A 340 -1.67 -15.35 -2.67
C ASN A 340 -0.77 -14.09 -2.71
N HIS A 341 0.11 -13.93 -1.72
CA HIS A 341 1.09 -12.85 -1.65
C HIS A 341 2.23 -12.97 -2.66
N LEU A 342 2.43 -14.12 -3.31
CA LEU A 342 3.46 -14.27 -4.35
C LEU A 342 2.86 -13.99 -5.73
N ARG A 343 3.18 -12.83 -6.30
CA ARG A 343 2.69 -12.37 -7.61
C ARG A 343 3.83 -11.84 -8.45
N ASP A 344 3.69 -11.93 -9.78
CA ASP A 344 4.61 -11.33 -10.73
C ASP A 344 4.29 -9.84 -10.92
N ASN A 345 5.27 -9.06 -11.42
CA ASN A 345 5.16 -7.62 -11.64
C ASN A 345 4.70 -6.86 -10.37
N SER A 346 5.21 -7.28 -9.21
CA SER A 346 4.85 -6.68 -7.92
C SER A 346 6.07 -6.44 -7.03
N VAL A 347 5.89 -5.61 -6.01
CA VAL A 347 6.78 -5.53 -4.85
C VAL A 347 6.10 -6.24 -3.68
N LEU A 348 6.80 -7.16 -3.04
CA LEU A 348 6.33 -7.90 -1.87
C LEU A 348 6.82 -7.23 -0.59
N ILE A 349 5.88 -6.81 0.27
CA ILE A 349 6.17 -6.21 1.58
C ILE A 349 6.02 -7.27 2.68
N LEU A 350 7.10 -7.55 3.40
CA LEU A 350 7.15 -8.54 4.48
C LEU A 350 6.93 -7.88 5.85
N MET A 351 5.70 -7.99 6.35
CA MET A 351 5.25 -7.35 7.59
C MET A 351 5.55 -8.15 8.86
N LYS A 352 6.32 -9.23 8.78
CA LYS A 352 6.65 -10.09 9.94
C LYS A 352 7.39 -9.33 11.05
N GLY A 353 8.17 -8.29 10.70
CA GLY A 353 8.87 -7.42 11.65
C GLY A 353 7.96 -6.43 12.39
N PHE A 354 6.72 -6.21 11.91
CA PHE A 354 5.72 -5.40 12.61
C PHE A 354 4.94 -6.29 13.58
N ASN A 355 5.66 -6.81 14.59
CA ASN A 355 5.18 -7.82 15.54
C ASN A 355 5.06 -7.29 16.98
N GLN A 356 4.92 -5.97 17.12
CA GLN A 356 4.82 -5.28 18.40
C GLN A 356 3.36 -5.20 18.81
N TYR A 357 3.10 -5.26 20.12
CA TYR A 357 1.76 -5.12 20.67
C TYR A 357 1.78 -4.45 22.05
N GLU A 358 0.69 -3.80 22.40
CA GLU A 358 0.43 -3.19 23.71
C GLU A 358 -0.94 -3.64 24.21
N ILE A 359 -1.05 -3.99 25.49
CA ILE A 359 -2.30 -4.45 26.13
C ILE A 359 -2.70 -3.44 27.20
N ASN A 360 -3.91 -2.88 27.07
CA ASN A 360 -4.56 -2.08 28.09
C ASN A 360 -5.62 -2.93 28.77
N ALA A 361 -5.23 -3.59 29.87
CA ALA A 361 -6.11 -4.50 30.59
C ALA A 361 -7.33 -3.82 31.24
N PRO A 362 -7.20 -2.64 31.90
CA PRO A 362 -8.36 -1.90 32.43
C PRO A 362 -9.43 -1.58 31.37
N GLU A 363 -9.01 -1.15 30.18
CA GLU A 363 -9.93 -0.82 29.08
C GLU A 363 -10.30 -2.05 28.21
N MET A 364 -9.70 -3.21 28.49
CA MET A 364 -9.85 -4.44 27.70
C MET A 364 -9.60 -4.21 26.20
N THR A 365 -8.53 -3.51 25.87
CA THR A 365 -8.10 -3.25 24.48
C THR A 365 -6.64 -3.63 24.26
N ALA A 366 -6.27 -3.83 23.00
CA ALA A 366 -4.89 -3.97 22.59
C ALA A 366 -4.62 -3.27 21.26
N THR A 367 -3.39 -2.82 21.06
CA THR A 367 -2.83 -2.52 19.74
C THR A 367 -1.87 -3.62 19.36
N ALA A 368 -1.86 -4.04 18.09
CA ALA A 368 -0.99 -5.11 17.62
C ALA A 368 -0.66 -4.97 16.14
N GLY A 369 0.63 -5.09 15.81
CA GLY A 369 1.08 -5.10 14.43
C GLY A 369 0.67 -6.38 13.68
N PRO A 370 0.54 -6.34 12.33
CA PRO A 370 0.08 -7.46 11.51
C PRO A 370 0.97 -8.72 11.61
N GLY A 371 2.24 -8.57 12.00
CA GLY A 371 3.20 -9.65 12.18
C GLY A 371 3.07 -10.39 13.51
N VAL A 372 2.23 -9.92 14.44
CA VAL A 372 2.00 -10.61 15.73
C VAL A 372 1.34 -11.96 15.48
N GLY A 373 1.95 -13.04 15.98
CA GLY A 373 1.35 -14.37 15.96
C GLY A 373 0.14 -14.44 16.89
N GLY A 374 -1.01 -14.94 16.42
CA GLY A 374 -2.22 -15.06 17.23
C GLY A 374 -2.02 -15.88 18.51
N SER A 375 -1.24 -16.97 18.41
CA SER A 375 -0.85 -17.77 19.57
C SER A 375 0.04 -17.03 20.57
N VAL A 376 0.85 -16.08 20.11
CA VAL A 376 1.70 -15.25 20.97
C VAL A 376 0.83 -14.27 21.75
N LEU A 377 -0.05 -13.55 21.04
CA LEU A 377 -0.99 -12.60 21.67
C LEU A 377 -1.90 -13.30 22.69
N MET A 378 -2.50 -14.44 22.32
CA MET A 378 -3.36 -15.21 23.23
C MET A 378 -2.65 -15.60 24.54
N ARG A 379 -1.40 -16.10 24.46
CA ARG A 379 -0.63 -16.47 25.67
C ARG A 379 -0.37 -15.28 26.57
N GLU A 380 -0.08 -14.12 25.99
CA GLU A 380 0.13 -12.91 26.79
C GLU A 380 -1.17 -12.49 27.47
N LEU A 381 -2.28 -12.45 26.74
CA LEU A 381 -3.60 -12.10 27.27
C LEU A 381 -4.02 -13.00 28.45
N TYR A 382 -3.70 -14.29 28.41
CA TYR A 382 -3.97 -15.21 29.52
C TYR A 382 -3.31 -14.78 30.84
N LYS A 383 -2.16 -14.12 30.80
CA LYS A 383 -1.48 -13.59 32.01
C LYS A 383 -2.26 -12.45 32.65
N HIS A 384 -3.06 -11.73 31.86
CA HIS A 384 -3.91 -10.62 32.28
C HIS A 384 -5.37 -11.04 32.52
N ASN A 385 -5.67 -12.35 32.49
CA ASN A 385 -7.04 -12.89 32.52
C ASN A 385 -7.94 -12.33 31.39
N LEU A 386 -7.35 -12.09 30.23
CA LEU A 386 -8.00 -11.63 29.01
C LEU A 386 -7.95 -12.70 27.91
N PHE A 387 -8.76 -12.49 26.88
CA PHE A 387 -8.95 -13.40 25.76
C PHE A 387 -9.19 -12.61 24.46
N PHE A 388 -8.75 -13.19 23.35
CA PHE A 388 -9.03 -12.71 21.99
C PHE A 388 -9.24 -13.95 21.11
N PRO A 389 -10.23 -14.01 20.21
CA PRO A 389 -10.47 -15.18 19.36
C PRO A 389 -9.38 -15.34 18.29
N ALA A 390 -8.18 -15.75 18.69
CA ALA A 390 -7.07 -16.03 17.78
C ALA A 390 -7.23 -17.40 17.10
N GLY A 391 -6.60 -17.55 15.93
CA GLY A 391 -6.63 -18.80 15.17
C GLY A 391 -5.92 -19.95 15.89
N HIS A 392 -6.30 -21.18 15.53
CA HIS A 392 -5.93 -22.42 16.23
C HIS A 392 -4.49 -22.86 16.01
N CYS A 393 -3.84 -22.42 14.93
CA CYS A 393 -2.50 -22.83 14.55
C CYS A 393 -1.43 -21.85 15.06
N LYS A 394 -0.28 -22.38 15.47
CA LYS A 394 0.92 -21.56 15.72
C LYS A 394 1.43 -20.99 14.39
N GLY A 395 2.08 -19.83 14.45
CA GLY A 395 2.67 -19.17 13.27
C GLY A 395 1.70 -18.29 12.47
N VAL A 396 0.39 -18.47 12.62
CA VAL A 396 -0.62 -17.61 12.00
C VAL A 396 -0.55 -16.21 12.61
N CYS A 397 -0.11 -15.24 11.80
CA CYS A 397 -0.08 -13.83 12.20
C CYS A 397 -1.44 -13.16 12.02
N ILE A 398 -1.76 -12.19 12.88
CA ILE A 398 -3.07 -11.53 12.92
C ILE A 398 -3.40 -10.73 11.66
N GLY A 399 -2.41 -10.29 10.87
CA GLY A 399 -2.61 -9.49 9.66
C GLY A 399 -3.58 -10.12 8.66
N GLY A 400 -3.13 -11.16 7.95
CA GLY A 400 -4.00 -11.87 7.01
C GLY A 400 -5.21 -12.52 7.70
N TYR A 401 -5.05 -12.98 8.94
CA TYR A 401 -6.10 -13.64 9.73
C TYR A 401 -7.32 -12.73 9.99
N LEU A 402 -7.10 -11.49 10.43
CA LEU A 402 -8.18 -10.54 10.71
C LEU A 402 -8.74 -9.92 9.44
N LEU A 403 -7.93 -9.76 8.39
CA LEU A 403 -8.42 -9.24 7.12
C LEU A 403 -9.46 -10.17 6.48
N GLN A 404 -9.36 -11.48 6.69
CA GLN A 404 -10.23 -12.47 6.05
C GLN A 404 -11.37 -13.00 6.94
N GLY A 405 -11.63 -12.36 8.08
CA GLY A 405 -12.62 -12.80 9.06
C GLY A 405 -11.96 -13.27 10.34
N GLY A 406 -11.32 -14.44 10.30
CA GLY A 406 -10.57 -14.98 11.43
C GLY A 406 -11.43 -15.90 12.29
N TYR A 407 -11.36 -17.18 11.95
CA TYR A 407 -12.00 -18.26 12.68
C TYR A 407 -11.13 -18.66 13.88
N GLY A 408 -11.65 -18.46 15.10
CA GLY A 408 -10.89 -18.65 16.34
C GLY A 408 -11.71 -19.34 17.42
N TRP A 409 -11.02 -19.79 18.47
CA TRP A 409 -11.67 -20.45 19.60
C TRP A 409 -12.77 -19.58 20.22
N ASN A 410 -13.87 -20.20 20.63
CA ASN A 410 -15.00 -19.54 21.29
C ASN A 410 -15.76 -18.54 20.38
N GLY A 411 -15.58 -18.64 19.06
CA GLY A 411 -16.18 -17.73 18.07
C GLY A 411 -17.71 -17.66 18.12
N ARG A 412 -18.40 -18.72 18.55
CA ARG A 412 -19.87 -18.70 18.74
C ARG A 412 -20.34 -17.75 19.85
N LYS A 413 -19.45 -17.34 20.78
CA LYS A 413 -19.71 -16.32 21.81
C LYS A 413 -19.10 -14.96 21.46
N THR A 414 -17.92 -14.94 20.86
CA THR A 414 -17.15 -13.72 20.60
C THR A 414 -17.35 -13.12 19.20
N GLY A 415 -18.01 -13.85 18.30
CA GLY A 415 -18.06 -13.53 16.87
C GLY A 415 -16.79 -13.96 16.13
N MET A 416 -16.76 -13.68 14.83
CA MET A 416 -15.55 -13.76 14.02
C MET A 416 -14.51 -12.77 14.54
N ALA A 417 -13.22 -13.10 14.45
CA ALA A 417 -12.18 -12.28 15.09
C ALA A 417 -12.11 -10.86 14.55
N CYS A 418 -12.42 -10.64 13.27
CA CYS A 418 -12.49 -9.32 12.66
C CYS A 418 -13.57 -8.41 13.27
N GLU A 419 -14.61 -8.98 13.91
CA GLU A 419 -15.61 -8.20 14.64
C GLU A 419 -15.01 -7.50 15.88
N SER A 420 -13.90 -8.04 16.39
CA SER A 420 -13.18 -7.48 17.53
C SER A 420 -12.18 -6.39 17.10
N VAL A 421 -12.06 -6.08 15.81
CA VAL A 421 -11.26 -4.95 15.33
C VAL A 421 -12.06 -3.67 15.48
N THR A 422 -11.54 -2.72 16.27
CA THR A 422 -12.16 -1.41 16.54
C THR A 422 -11.54 -0.28 15.73
N GLY A 423 -10.35 -0.49 15.18
CA GLY A 423 -9.68 0.43 14.27
C GLY A 423 -8.43 -0.19 13.64
N LEU A 424 -7.90 0.44 12.59
CA LEU A 424 -6.67 0.04 11.91
C LEU A 424 -5.87 1.27 11.50
N ASP A 425 -4.56 1.18 11.56
CA ASP A 425 -3.68 2.13 10.88
C ASP A 425 -3.21 1.52 9.56
N ILE A 426 -3.35 2.28 8.48
CA ILE A 426 -3.21 1.78 7.10
C ILE A 426 -2.35 2.73 6.28
N VAL A 427 -1.46 2.19 5.46
CA VAL A 427 -0.88 2.90 4.30
C VAL A 427 -1.74 2.60 3.07
N THR A 428 -2.34 3.64 2.48
CA THR A 428 -3.25 3.56 1.32
C THR A 428 -2.49 3.38 -0.01
N ALA A 429 -3.21 3.20 -1.12
CA ALA A 429 -2.61 3.13 -2.46
C ALA A 429 -1.92 4.43 -2.90
N ASP A 430 -2.28 5.56 -2.32
CA ASP A 430 -1.64 6.85 -2.56
C ASP A 430 -0.39 7.07 -1.70
N GLY A 431 -0.14 6.17 -0.74
CA GLY A 431 0.97 6.27 0.20
C GLY A 431 0.64 7.13 1.43
N ASP A 432 -0.64 7.39 1.69
CA ASP A 432 -1.07 8.12 2.88
C ASP A 432 -1.14 7.18 4.08
N TYR A 433 -0.70 7.68 5.24
CA TYR A 433 -0.88 7.01 6.53
C TYR A 433 -2.17 7.48 7.18
N VAL A 434 -3.16 6.59 7.28
CA VAL A 434 -4.50 6.94 7.76
C VAL A 434 -4.95 6.02 8.89
N HIS A 435 -5.76 6.55 9.80
CA HIS A 435 -6.51 5.76 10.76
C HIS A 435 -7.90 5.43 10.19
N ALA A 436 -8.32 4.18 10.31
CA ALA A 436 -9.63 3.71 9.88
C ALA A 436 -10.39 3.09 11.06
N SER A 437 -11.56 3.65 11.37
CA SER A 437 -12.47 3.25 12.43
C SER A 437 -13.91 3.40 11.98
N ALA A 438 -14.88 3.21 12.88
CA ALA A 438 -16.29 3.48 12.56
C ALA A 438 -16.60 4.95 12.22
N THR A 439 -15.73 5.88 12.63
CA THR A 439 -15.96 7.33 12.50
C THR A 439 -14.94 8.04 11.60
N GLU A 440 -13.86 7.38 11.22
CA GLU A 440 -12.79 7.93 10.38
C GLU A 440 -12.42 6.89 9.32
N ASN A 441 -12.38 7.25 8.03
CA ASN A 441 -12.22 6.30 6.92
C ASN A 441 -13.09 5.02 7.08
N PRO A 442 -14.41 5.17 7.32
CA PRO A 442 -15.29 4.05 7.68
C PRO A 442 -15.45 3.01 6.57
N ASP A 443 -15.22 3.41 5.32
CA ASP A 443 -15.18 2.55 4.15
C ASP A 443 -13.97 1.61 4.17
N LEU A 444 -12.77 2.11 4.51
CA LEU A 444 -11.57 1.28 4.71
C LEU A 444 -11.73 0.36 5.92
N PHE A 445 -12.29 0.85 7.02
CA PHE A 445 -12.59 0.06 8.21
C PHE A 445 -13.59 -1.07 7.92
N TRP A 446 -14.62 -0.79 7.12
CA TRP A 446 -15.58 -1.77 6.65
C TRP A 446 -14.92 -2.80 5.72
N ALA A 447 -14.10 -2.35 4.77
CA ALA A 447 -13.44 -3.21 3.78
C ALA A 447 -12.39 -4.15 4.40
N ALA A 448 -11.61 -3.67 5.37
CA ALA A 448 -10.56 -4.45 6.01
C ALA A 448 -11.12 -5.69 6.75
N ARG A 449 -12.31 -5.58 7.35
CA ARG A 449 -12.93 -6.68 8.11
C ARG A 449 -13.66 -7.66 7.19
N GLY A 450 -12.90 -8.44 6.42
CA GLY A 450 -13.41 -9.57 5.62
C GLY A 450 -12.95 -9.67 4.17
N SER A 451 -12.18 -8.70 3.65
CA SER A 451 -11.67 -8.74 2.27
C SER A 451 -10.49 -9.70 2.07
N GLY A 452 -9.79 -10.10 3.13
CA GLY A 452 -8.64 -10.98 3.09
C GLY A 452 -7.53 -10.47 2.18
N GLY A 453 -6.97 -11.35 1.34
CA GLY A 453 -5.96 -10.98 0.35
C GLY A 453 -6.40 -9.98 -0.72
N GLY A 454 -7.70 -9.64 -0.77
CA GLY A 454 -8.25 -8.60 -1.63
C GLY A 454 -8.38 -7.23 -0.96
N PHE A 455 -7.75 -6.99 0.19
CA PHE A 455 -7.64 -5.66 0.77
C PHE A 455 -6.65 -4.78 -0.05
N PHE A 456 -6.93 -3.48 -0.17
CA PHE A 456 -6.21 -2.54 -1.04
C PHE A 456 -5.43 -1.48 -0.23
N GLY A 457 -4.68 -1.96 0.75
CA GLY A 457 -3.81 -1.16 1.62
C GLY A 457 -2.87 -2.04 2.45
N VAL A 458 -1.87 -1.43 3.07
CA VAL A 458 -0.97 -2.12 4.01
C VAL A 458 -1.39 -1.75 5.43
N VAL A 459 -1.99 -2.70 6.16
CA VAL A 459 -2.28 -2.52 7.59
C VAL A 459 -0.98 -2.58 8.38
N VAL A 460 -0.71 -1.57 9.21
CA VAL A 460 0.47 -1.54 10.10
C VAL A 460 0.13 -1.83 11.57
N CYS A 461 -1.10 -1.55 11.99
CA CYS A 461 -1.56 -1.73 13.36
C CYS A 461 -3.05 -2.07 13.36
N PHE A 462 -3.43 -3.04 14.20
CA PHE A 462 -4.83 -3.33 14.54
C PHE A 462 -5.10 -2.84 15.96
N HIS A 463 -6.24 -2.16 16.13
CA HIS A 463 -6.82 -1.85 17.42
C HIS A 463 -7.89 -2.88 17.71
N LEU A 464 -7.76 -3.57 18.84
CA LEU A 464 -8.51 -4.77 19.17
C LEU A 464 -9.28 -4.56 20.47
N LYS A 465 -10.55 -4.97 20.45
CA LYS A 465 -11.33 -5.27 21.64
C LYS A 465 -10.92 -6.65 22.18
N LEU A 466 -10.78 -6.73 23.50
CA LEU A 466 -10.50 -7.97 24.21
C LEU A 466 -11.73 -8.42 25.02
N PHE A 467 -11.68 -9.67 25.47
CA PHE A 467 -12.71 -10.29 26.30
C PHE A 467 -12.10 -10.77 27.61
N THR A 468 -12.93 -10.96 28.62
CA THR A 468 -12.52 -11.65 29.83
C THR A 468 -12.22 -13.11 29.49
N LEU A 469 -11.14 -13.65 30.05
CA LEU A 469 -10.84 -15.07 29.92
C LEU A 469 -11.95 -15.92 30.58
N PRO A 470 -12.65 -16.80 29.84
CA PRO A 470 -13.76 -17.60 30.39
C PRO A 470 -13.32 -18.41 31.59
N LYS A 471 -14.02 -18.33 32.72
CA LYS A 471 -13.58 -18.90 34.01
C LYS A 471 -13.43 -20.42 33.97
N TYR A 472 -14.33 -21.10 33.27
CA TYR A 472 -14.35 -22.56 33.15
C TYR A 472 -13.91 -22.96 31.75
N ARG A 473 -12.83 -23.72 31.66
CA ARG A 473 -12.23 -24.16 30.40
C ARG A 473 -11.95 -25.65 30.47
N ALA A 474 -12.31 -26.38 29.43
CA ALA A 474 -12.01 -27.80 29.32
C ALA A 474 -12.01 -28.25 27.85
N ILE A 475 -11.67 -29.51 27.63
CA ILE A 475 -11.86 -30.23 26.38
C ILE A 475 -12.44 -31.61 26.69
N ILE A 476 -13.33 -32.08 25.81
CA ILE A 476 -13.81 -33.47 25.79
C ILE A 476 -13.53 -34.02 24.40
N VAL A 477 -12.97 -35.23 24.33
CA VAL A 477 -12.62 -35.91 23.08
C VAL A 477 -13.24 -37.31 23.06
N HIS A 478 -13.96 -37.63 21.98
CA HIS A 478 -14.48 -38.97 21.71
C HIS A 478 -13.95 -39.48 20.37
N ASP A 479 -13.28 -40.64 20.36
CA ASP A 479 -12.79 -41.28 19.13
C ASP A 479 -13.71 -42.40 18.70
N PHE A 480 -13.99 -42.47 17.40
CA PHE A 480 -14.87 -43.46 16.78
C PHE A 480 -14.15 -44.17 15.63
N TYR A 481 -14.36 -45.48 15.50
CA TYR A 481 -14.00 -46.19 14.29
C TYR A 481 -14.84 -45.72 13.10
N ILE A 482 -14.26 -45.70 11.90
CA ILE A 482 -14.93 -45.21 10.68
C ILE A 482 -16.23 -45.97 10.35
N LYS A 483 -16.40 -47.21 10.83
CA LYS A 483 -17.63 -47.99 10.66
C LYS A 483 -18.87 -47.31 11.28
N HIS A 484 -18.67 -46.33 12.16
CA HIS A 484 -19.72 -45.54 12.80
C HIS A 484 -19.95 -44.17 12.11
N LEU A 485 -19.36 -43.94 10.93
CA LEU A 485 -19.45 -42.66 10.20
C LEU A 485 -20.88 -42.15 10.10
N GLU A 486 -21.82 -42.97 9.65
CA GLU A 486 -23.21 -42.55 9.46
C GLU A 486 -23.81 -42.07 10.78
N ASP A 487 -23.72 -42.89 11.83
CA ASP A 487 -24.25 -42.57 13.15
C ASP A 487 -23.70 -41.27 13.74
N VAL A 488 -22.38 -41.06 13.60
CA VAL A 488 -21.67 -39.92 14.18
C VAL A 488 -22.01 -38.62 13.46
N TYR A 489 -22.01 -38.63 12.12
CA TYR A 489 -22.33 -37.43 11.34
C TYR A 489 -23.84 -37.11 11.32
N HIS A 490 -24.73 -38.11 11.40
CA HIS A 490 -26.15 -37.87 11.66
C HIS A 490 -26.36 -37.17 13.00
N TRP A 491 -25.76 -37.71 14.07
CA TRP A 491 -25.84 -37.09 15.39
C TRP A 491 -25.30 -35.65 15.37
N ALA A 492 -24.11 -35.43 14.82
CA ALA A 492 -23.49 -34.10 14.75
C ALA A 492 -24.34 -33.08 13.97
N TYR A 493 -25.00 -33.51 12.89
CA TYR A 493 -25.93 -32.67 12.15
C TYR A 493 -27.18 -32.34 12.98
N GLU A 494 -27.82 -33.34 13.59
CA GLU A 494 -29.06 -33.21 14.34
C GLU A 494 -28.90 -32.31 15.59
N VAL A 495 -27.79 -32.44 16.32
CA VAL A 495 -27.54 -31.63 17.51
C VAL A 495 -27.06 -30.22 17.21
N GLY A 496 -26.75 -29.90 15.95
CA GLY A 496 -26.20 -28.60 15.55
C GLY A 496 -26.87 -27.38 16.23
N PRO A 497 -28.21 -27.25 16.16
CA PRO A 497 -28.94 -26.15 16.78
C PRO A 497 -28.91 -26.12 18.31
N SER A 498 -28.68 -27.26 18.97
CA SER A 498 -28.73 -27.42 20.43
C SER A 498 -27.35 -27.49 21.09
N ILE A 499 -26.26 -27.41 20.32
CA ILE A 499 -24.90 -27.31 20.88
C ILE A 499 -24.81 -26.05 21.75
N PRO A 500 -24.43 -26.17 23.04
CA PRO A 500 -24.26 -25.03 23.93
C PRO A 500 -23.26 -24.04 23.35
N LYS A 501 -23.52 -22.72 23.44
CA LYS A 501 -22.65 -21.69 22.86
C LYS A 501 -21.20 -21.73 23.38
N ALA A 502 -21.01 -22.22 24.61
CA ALA A 502 -19.69 -22.39 25.21
C ALA A 502 -18.86 -23.54 24.59
N VAL A 503 -19.46 -24.37 23.73
CA VAL A 503 -18.80 -25.51 23.09
C VAL A 503 -18.47 -25.17 21.63
N GLU A 504 -17.22 -25.37 21.26
CA GLU A 504 -16.79 -25.38 19.86
C GLU A 504 -16.77 -26.83 19.35
N PHE A 505 -17.87 -27.30 18.81
CA PHE A 505 -17.99 -28.71 18.44
C PHE A 505 -17.49 -28.96 17.01
N GLN A 506 -16.40 -29.72 16.90
CA GLN A 506 -15.78 -30.09 15.64
C GLN A 506 -15.46 -31.58 15.59
N MET A 507 -15.32 -32.10 14.38
CA MET A 507 -14.91 -33.47 14.12
C MET A 507 -13.80 -33.53 13.09
N LEU A 508 -12.79 -34.35 13.36
CA LEU A 508 -11.68 -34.62 12.46
C LEU A 508 -11.77 -36.08 12.00
N MET A 509 -11.98 -36.29 10.71
CA MET A 509 -11.90 -37.60 10.09
C MET A 509 -10.53 -37.80 9.47
N SER A 510 -9.88 -38.92 9.79
CA SER A 510 -8.61 -39.33 9.20
C SER A 510 -8.64 -40.80 8.79
N ASN A 511 -7.91 -41.17 7.74
CA ASN A 511 -7.76 -42.56 7.33
C ASN A 511 -6.82 -43.35 8.26
N ARG A 512 -6.09 -42.68 9.15
CA ARG A 512 -5.29 -43.31 10.20
C ARG A 512 -5.09 -42.38 11.38
N MET A 513 -5.96 -42.51 12.37
CA MET A 513 -5.83 -41.83 13.65
C MET A 513 -4.84 -42.57 14.57
N LEU A 514 -4.03 -41.80 15.30
CA LEU A 514 -2.99 -42.35 16.19
C LEU A 514 -3.58 -43.23 17.30
N ASN A 515 -4.68 -42.80 17.92
CA ASN A 515 -5.22 -43.46 19.11
C ASN A 515 -5.95 -44.78 18.81
N ILE A 516 -6.41 -44.98 17.58
CA ILE A 516 -7.16 -46.18 17.15
C ILE A 516 -6.41 -47.02 16.11
N LEU A 517 -5.24 -46.53 15.66
CA LEU A 517 -4.35 -47.17 14.68
C LEU A 517 -5.05 -47.58 13.36
N GLY A 518 -6.04 -46.80 12.92
CA GLY A 518 -6.82 -47.04 11.71
C GLY A 518 -7.75 -45.87 11.35
N PRO A 519 -8.60 -46.01 10.32
CA PRO A 519 -9.53 -44.96 9.93
C PRO A 519 -10.55 -44.66 11.03
N GLY A 520 -10.81 -43.38 11.27
CA GLY A 520 -11.78 -42.97 12.29
C GLY A 520 -12.10 -41.48 12.29
N ILE A 521 -12.87 -41.12 13.31
CA ILE A 521 -13.40 -39.77 13.54
C ILE A 521 -13.11 -39.40 14.99
N GLU A 522 -12.43 -38.27 15.19
CA GLU A 522 -12.23 -37.62 16.49
C GLU A 522 -13.29 -36.53 16.65
N ALA A 523 -14.21 -36.66 17.61
CA ALA A 523 -15.12 -35.58 17.97
C ALA A 523 -14.54 -34.79 19.14
N VAL A 524 -14.24 -33.51 18.89
CA VAL A 524 -13.55 -32.61 19.82
C VAL A 524 -14.49 -31.50 20.24
N ALA A 525 -14.60 -31.27 21.55
CA ALA A 525 -15.43 -30.24 22.13
C ALA A 525 -14.61 -29.40 23.14
N PRO A 526 -13.84 -28.40 22.70
CA PRO A 526 -13.30 -27.37 23.57
C PRO A 526 -14.44 -26.55 24.18
N ILE A 527 -14.33 -26.27 25.48
CA ILE A 527 -15.34 -25.61 26.30
C ILE A 527 -14.75 -24.31 26.84
N PHE A 528 -15.46 -23.21 26.63
CA PHE A 528 -15.14 -21.86 27.09
C PHE A 528 -16.39 -21.24 27.74
N ALA A 529 -16.59 -21.55 29.02
CA ALA A 529 -17.79 -21.16 29.78
C ALA A 529 -17.47 -20.05 30.80
N ASP A 530 -18.35 -19.05 30.87
CA ASP A 530 -18.22 -17.93 31.81
C ASP A 530 -18.79 -18.30 33.19
N THR A 531 -19.84 -19.12 33.20
CA THR A 531 -20.55 -19.54 34.41
C THR A 531 -20.45 -21.05 34.64
N LYS A 532 -20.71 -21.48 35.88
CA LYS A 532 -20.73 -22.89 36.24
C LYS A 532 -21.86 -23.65 35.53
N ALA A 533 -23.03 -23.00 35.36
CA ALA A 533 -24.17 -23.60 34.67
C ALA A 533 -23.87 -23.86 33.19
N GLU A 534 -23.25 -22.89 32.49
CA GLU A 534 -22.78 -23.08 31.11
C GLU A 534 -21.78 -24.25 31.01
N TYR A 535 -20.88 -24.36 31.99
CA TYR A 535 -19.90 -25.43 32.04
C TYR A 535 -20.54 -26.82 32.23
N GLU A 536 -21.51 -26.93 33.14
CA GLU A 536 -22.28 -28.17 33.38
C GLU A 536 -23.10 -28.58 32.15
N GLU A 537 -23.75 -27.61 31.50
CA GLU A 537 -24.48 -27.84 30.24
C GLU A 537 -23.54 -28.32 29.12
N ALA A 538 -22.39 -27.68 28.96
CA ALA A 538 -21.36 -28.04 27.97
C ALA A 538 -20.80 -29.46 28.20
N MET A 539 -20.57 -29.85 29.46
CA MET A 539 -20.16 -31.22 29.78
C MET A 539 -21.27 -32.23 29.52
N ALA A 540 -22.52 -31.89 29.88
CA ALA A 540 -23.67 -32.76 29.68
C ALA A 540 -23.93 -33.06 28.20
N PHE A 541 -23.68 -32.09 27.30
CA PHE A 541 -23.80 -32.26 25.85
C PHE A 541 -23.02 -33.49 25.33
N MET A 542 -21.72 -33.57 25.63
CA MET A 542 -20.91 -34.72 25.21
C MET A 542 -21.25 -35.96 26.04
N ALA A 543 -21.42 -35.82 27.36
CA ALA A 543 -21.64 -36.94 28.26
C ALA A 543 -22.91 -37.74 27.96
N ASN A 544 -23.96 -37.06 27.47
CA ASN A 544 -25.27 -37.63 27.15
C ASN A 544 -25.44 -37.94 25.66
N SER A 545 -24.40 -37.78 24.84
CA SER A 545 -24.51 -38.04 23.41
C SER A 545 -24.92 -39.51 23.13
N PRO A 546 -25.91 -39.75 22.25
CA PRO A 546 -26.40 -41.11 21.97
C PRO A 546 -25.34 -42.01 21.31
N VAL A 547 -24.33 -41.38 20.68
CA VAL A 547 -23.21 -42.06 20.05
C VAL A 547 -22.07 -42.38 21.03
N LYS A 548 -22.01 -41.82 22.24
CA LYS A 548 -20.91 -42.06 23.20
C LYS A 548 -20.60 -43.54 23.42
N LYS A 549 -21.62 -44.40 23.48
CA LYS A 549 -21.46 -45.86 23.63
C LYS A 549 -20.73 -46.55 22.47
N LYS A 550 -20.61 -45.87 21.32
CA LYS A 550 -19.87 -46.31 20.13
C LYS A 550 -18.43 -45.77 20.10
N ALA A 551 -18.09 -44.85 21.00
CA ALA A 551 -16.74 -44.31 21.11
C ALA A 551 -15.80 -45.40 21.65
N VAL A 552 -14.66 -45.57 21.00
CA VAL A 552 -13.59 -46.46 21.50
C VAL A 552 -12.76 -45.75 22.57
N ILE A 553 -12.66 -44.43 22.49
CA ILE A 553 -12.07 -43.58 23.52
C ILE A 553 -13.08 -42.49 23.84
N ALA A 554 -13.33 -42.25 25.12
CA ALA A 554 -14.13 -41.13 25.59
C ALA A 554 -13.45 -40.52 26.81
N THR A 555 -12.87 -39.33 26.65
CA THR A 555 -12.17 -38.66 27.76
C THR A 555 -13.17 -38.03 28.74
N PRO A 556 -12.83 -37.90 30.03
CA PRO A 556 -13.52 -36.94 30.88
C PRO A 556 -13.26 -35.51 30.39
N ALA A 557 -13.97 -34.53 30.94
CA ALA A 557 -13.60 -33.13 30.75
C ALA A 557 -12.30 -32.84 31.52
N PHE A 558 -11.30 -32.27 30.83
CA PHE A 558 -10.06 -31.83 31.45
C PHE A 558 -9.59 -30.51 30.84
N ASN A 559 -8.83 -29.72 31.58
CA ASN A 559 -8.26 -28.47 31.09
C ASN A 559 -6.77 -28.66 30.75
N PRO A 560 -6.41 -28.82 29.46
CA PRO A 560 -5.01 -28.97 29.06
C PRO A 560 -4.19 -27.66 29.19
N GLY A 561 -4.86 -26.51 29.34
CA GLY A 561 -4.23 -25.21 29.19
C GLY A 561 -3.97 -24.85 27.72
N ILE A 562 -3.77 -23.56 27.46
CA ILE A 562 -3.71 -23.04 26.08
C ILE A 562 -2.48 -23.55 25.30
N ASP A 563 -1.36 -23.77 25.98
CA ASP A 563 -0.14 -24.25 25.33
C ASP A 563 -0.26 -25.67 24.79
N ALA A 564 -0.84 -26.56 25.58
CA ALA A 564 -1.11 -27.92 25.17
C ALA A 564 -2.17 -27.97 24.07
N LEU A 565 -3.21 -27.12 24.11
CA LEU A 565 -4.17 -27.00 22.99
C LEU A 565 -3.47 -26.67 21.68
N TYR A 566 -2.62 -25.63 21.68
CA TYR A 566 -1.84 -25.30 20.48
C TYR A 566 -0.89 -26.41 20.06
N GLN A 567 -0.25 -27.14 20.99
CA GLN A 567 0.60 -28.28 20.65
C GLN A 567 -0.20 -29.39 19.98
N THR A 568 -1.38 -29.72 20.50
CA THR A 568 -2.28 -30.73 19.93
C THR A 568 -2.74 -30.33 18.52
N VAL A 569 -3.15 -29.07 18.30
CA VAL A 569 -3.54 -28.60 16.96
C VAL A 569 -2.38 -28.77 15.97
N MET A 570 -1.15 -28.43 16.36
CA MET A 570 0.01 -28.54 15.45
C MET A 570 0.36 -29.99 15.05
N THR A 571 -0.19 -31.01 15.71
CA THR A 571 -0.06 -32.40 15.22
C THR A 571 -0.83 -32.64 13.92
N HIS A 572 -1.88 -31.86 13.68
CA HIS A 572 -2.70 -31.89 12.46
C HIS A 572 -2.18 -30.94 11.38
N TYR A 573 -1.37 -29.94 11.74
CA TYR A 573 -0.84 -28.90 10.85
C TYR A 573 0.68 -28.79 10.93
N PRO A 574 1.45 -29.85 10.62
CA PRO A 574 2.89 -29.79 10.72
C PRO A 574 3.51 -28.82 9.71
N GLU A 575 4.54 -28.12 10.15
CA GLU A 575 5.38 -27.27 9.30
C GLU A 575 6.19 -28.12 8.30
N ASN A 576 6.74 -27.48 7.27
CA ASN A 576 7.59 -28.12 6.25
C ASN A 576 6.91 -29.25 5.48
N HIS A 577 5.60 -29.10 5.24
CA HIS A 577 4.80 -30.00 4.42
C HIS A 577 4.15 -29.23 3.26
N TYR A 578 3.67 -30.00 2.29
CA TYR A 578 2.90 -29.53 1.17
C TYR A 578 1.42 -29.81 1.43
N TRP A 579 0.57 -28.91 0.95
CA TRP A 579 -0.85 -28.90 1.28
C TRP A 579 -1.73 -28.66 0.06
N GLY A 580 -2.82 -29.43 -0.01
CA GLY A 580 -3.95 -29.23 -0.90
C GLY A 580 -5.17 -28.98 -0.04
N VAL A 581 -5.65 -27.73 -0.03
CA VAL A 581 -6.71 -27.29 0.87
C VAL A 581 -7.86 -26.70 0.07
N ASP A 582 -9.08 -27.03 0.47
CA ASP A 582 -10.30 -26.36 0.02
C ASP A 582 -11.41 -26.55 1.07
N ASN A 583 -12.41 -25.67 1.05
CA ASN A 583 -13.46 -25.63 2.06
C ASN A 583 -14.83 -25.26 1.49
N MET A 584 -15.87 -25.37 2.31
CA MET A 584 -17.18 -24.78 2.06
C MET A 584 -18.00 -24.57 3.34
N TRP A 585 -18.86 -23.56 3.30
CA TRP A 585 -20.02 -23.40 4.16
C TRP A 585 -21.23 -24.13 3.57
N THR A 586 -22.09 -24.70 4.43
CA THR A 586 -23.30 -25.40 4.00
C THR A 586 -24.38 -25.48 5.08
N HIS A 587 -25.64 -25.55 4.63
CA HIS A 587 -26.81 -25.98 5.39
C HIS A 587 -27.53 -27.18 4.76
N ALA A 588 -26.86 -27.88 3.83
CA ALA A 588 -27.42 -29.02 3.14
C ALA A 588 -27.83 -30.12 4.14
N PRO A 589 -28.93 -30.84 3.88
CA PRO A 589 -29.35 -31.93 4.74
C PRO A 589 -28.27 -33.03 4.76
N ILE A 590 -28.10 -33.67 5.93
CA ILE A 590 -27.09 -34.72 6.13
C ILE A 590 -27.18 -35.84 5.08
N ASP A 591 -28.39 -36.22 4.66
CA ASP A 591 -28.59 -37.26 3.64
C ASP A 591 -27.98 -36.89 2.27
N ALA A 592 -27.96 -35.60 1.93
CA ALA A 592 -27.32 -35.12 0.71
C ALA A 592 -25.79 -35.07 0.83
N LEU A 593 -25.26 -34.85 2.04
CA LEU A 593 -23.82 -34.84 2.31
C LEU A 593 -23.24 -36.27 2.45
N MET A 594 -24.04 -37.22 2.96
CA MET A 594 -23.59 -38.55 3.36
C MET A 594 -22.85 -39.34 2.26
N PRO A 595 -23.29 -39.35 0.98
CA PRO A 595 -22.54 -40.01 -0.08
C PRO A 595 -21.12 -39.46 -0.23
N TYR A 596 -20.94 -38.14 -0.11
CA TYR A 596 -19.64 -37.48 -0.20
C TYR A 596 -18.79 -37.71 1.05
N LEU A 597 -19.38 -37.74 2.24
CA LEU A 597 -18.67 -38.11 3.48
C LEU A 597 -18.07 -39.52 3.39
N LYS A 598 -18.81 -40.48 2.82
CA LYS A 598 -18.32 -41.84 2.57
C LYS A 598 -17.22 -41.88 1.51
N GLU A 599 -17.33 -41.05 0.47
CA GLU A 599 -16.29 -40.93 -0.56
C GLU A 599 -15.00 -40.31 0.02
N ILE A 600 -15.12 -39.24 0.83
CA ILE A 600 -14.02 -38.63 1.56
C ILE A 600 -13.34 -39.69 2.44
N ALA A 601 -14.10 -40.43 3.25
CA ALA A 601 -13.54 -41.48 4.12
C ALA A 601 -12.73 -42.54 3.36
N ARG A 602 -13.16 -42.88 2.13
CA ARG A 602 -12.50 -43.86 1.26
C ARG A 602 -11.26 -43.33 0.55
N THR A 603 -11.26 -42.04 0.21
CA THR A 603 -10.27 -41.43 -0.71
C THR A 603 -9.31 -40.46 -0.02
N LEU A 604 -9.52 -40.17 1.27
CA LEU A 604 -8.68 -39.29 2.06
C LEU A 604 -7.19 -39.67 1.89
N PRO A 605 -6.31 -38.72 1.56
CA PRO A 605 -4.87 -38.97 1.50
C PRO A 605 -4.29 -39.42 2.85
N PRO A 606 -3.07 -40.01 2.87
CA PRO A 606 -2.42 -40.48 4.11
C PRO A 606 -2.32 -39.39 5.20
N PRO A 607 -2.24 -39.78 6.49
CA PRO A 607 -2.10 -38.82 7.59
C PRO A 607 -0.81 -38.02 7.41
N PRO A 608 -0.77 -36.75 7.86
CA PRO A 608 -1.74 -36.07 8.72
C PRO A 608 -2.92 -35.40 7.96
N SER A 609 -3.19 -35.81 6.72
CA SER A 609 -4.40 -35.36 6.01
C SER A 609 -5.67 -35.67 6.81
N HIS A 610 -6.63 -34.75 6.75
CA HIS A 610 -7.89 -34.86 7.49
C HIS A 610 -9.02 -34.08 6.83
N PHE A 611 -10.24 -34.47 7.19
CA PHE A 611 -11.47 -33.72 6.92
C PHE A 611 -11.97 -33.11 8.23
N LEU A 612 -12.21 -31.81 8.21
CA LEU A 612 -12.81 -31.06 9.30
C LEU A 612 -14.30 -30.86 9.02
N TRP A 613 -15.11 -31.23 10.01
CA TRP A 613 -16.50 -30.81 10.13
C TRP A 613 -16.62 -29.93 11.37
N LEU A 614 -17.24 -28.77 11.24
CA LEU A 614 -17.49 -27.88 12.35
C LEU A 614 -18.95 -27.44 12.38
N ASN A 615 -19.58 -27.59 13.55
CA ASN A 615 -20.90 -27.05 13.82
C ASN A 615 -20.82 -25.59 14.27
N TRP A 616 -21.09 -24.70 13.32
CA TRP A 616 -20.95 -23.27 13.54
C TRP A 616 -22.24 -22.60 14.01
N HIS A 617 -23.33 -22.73 13.23
CA HIS A 617 -24.62 -22.07 13.49
C HIS A 617 -24.47 -20.58 13.84
N PRO A 618 -24.21 -19.73 12.81
CA PRO A 618 -23.85 -18.34 13.01
C PRO A 618 -24.98 -17.56 13.69
N ASN A 619 -24.61 -16.46 14.33
CA ASN A 619 -25.57 -15.53 14.90
C ASN A 619 -26.35 -14.86 13.74
N PRO A 620 -27.70 -14.77 13.79
CA PRO A 620 -28.48 -14.12 12.73
C PRO A 620 -28.15 -12.64 12.50
N GLN A 621 -27.50 -11.96 13.46
CA GLN A 621 -27.04 -10.59 13.31
C GLN A 621 -25.52 -10.56 13.15
N ILE A 622 -25.06 -10.47 11.91
CA ILE A 622 -23.66 -10.20 11.56
C ILE A 622 -23.48 -8.68 11.51
N PRO A 623 -22.42 -8.11 12.13
CA PRO A 623 -22.10 -6.68 12.01
C PRO A 623 -21.95 -6.22 10.55
N ASP A 624 -22.19 -4.94 10.26
CA ASP A 624 -21.92 -4.39 8.93
C ASP A 624 -20.40 -4.26 8.70
N MET A 625 -19.85 -5.21 7.95
CA MET A 625 -18.45 -5.32 7.54
C MET A 625 -18.37 -6.07 6.21
N ALA A 626 -17.20 -6.13 5.55
CA ALA A 626 -17.06 -6.88 4.31
C ALA A 626 -17.46 -8.35 4.48
N TYR A 627 -16.96 -8.99 5.53
CA TYR A 627 -17.23 -10.38 5.86
C TYR A 627 -18.75 -10.63 5.99
N SER A 628 -19.25 -11.61 5.24
CA SER A 628 -20.72 -11.81 5.11
C SER A 628 -21.13 -13.23 4.71
N ASN A 629 -20.23 -14.20 4.86
CA ASN A 629 -20.49 -15.56 4.44
C ASN A 629 -20.19 -16.56 5.57
N GLU A 630 -21.24 -17.08 6.18
CA GLU A 630 -21.22 -18.09 7.23
C GLU A 630 -22.47 -18.95 7.09
N ASP A 631 -22.41 -20.19 7.55
CA ASP A 631 -23.57 -21.08 7.53
C ASP A 631 -23.53 -22.09 8.69
N LYS A 632 -24.55 -22.93 8.81
CA LYS A 632 -24.72 -23.89 9.90
C LYS A 632 -23.48 -24.76 10.12
N ILE A 633 -22.87 -25.23 9.03
CA ILE A 633 -21.76 -26.18 9.06
C ILE A 633 -20.63 -25.66 8.17
N TYR A 634 -19.40 -25.75 8.69
CA TYR A 634 -18.17 -25.53 7.93
C TYR A 634 -17.50 -26.88 7.66
N LEU A 635 -17.15 -27.12 6.40
CA LEU A 635 -16.47 -28.31 5.94
C LEU A 635 -15.13 -27.90 5.32
N ALA A 636 -14.03 -28.53 5.72
CA ALA A 636 -12.72 -28.29 5.12
C ALA A 636 -11.96 -29.59 4.90
N LEU A 637 -11.22 -29.64 3.79
CA LEU A 637 -10.43 -30.79 3.37
C LEU A 637 -8.97 -30.38 3.33
N TYR A 638 -8.13 -31.08 4.09
CA TYR A 638 -6.70 -30.82 4.15
C TYR A 638 -5.96 -32.08 3.69
N ALA A 639 -5.53 -32.08 2.42
CA ALA A 639 -4.55 -33.04 1.92
C ALA A 639 -3.15 -32.58 2.31
N ASN A 640 -2.36 -33.47 2.90
CA ASN A 640 -1.00 -33.21 3.34
C ASN A 640 -0.04 -34.27 2.78
N TRP A 641 1.14 -33.83 2.35
CA TRP A 641 2.23 -34.73 1.98
C TRP A 641 3.60 -34.11 2.25
N LYS A 642 4.63 -34.96 2.31
CA LYS A 642 6.01 -34.56 2.62
C LYS A 642 6.92 -34.51 1.40
N ASN A 643 6.73 -35.40 0.44
CA ASN A 643 7.60 -35.50 -0.74
C ASN A 643 6.99 -34.72 -1.90
N PRO A 644 7.69 -33.76 -2.53
CA PRO A 644 7.12 -32.92 -3.58
C PRO A 644 6.57 -33.71 -4.78
N GLU A 645 7.11 -34.90 -5.07
CA GLU A 645 6.63 -35.81 -6.12
C GLU A 645 5.17 -36.25 -5.94
N ASP A 646 4.69 -36.29 -4.68
CA ASP A 646 3.32 -36.68 -4.36
C ASP A 646 2.29 -35.55 -4.64
N THR A 647 2.75 -34.35 -5.04
CA THR A 647 1.87 -33.22 -5.39
C THR A 647 0.89 -33.58 -6.50
N THR A 648 1.33 -34.36 -7.50
CA THR A 648 0.46 -34.83 -8.60
C THR A 648 -0.61 -35.82 -8.15
N LYS A 649 -0.40 -36.50 -7.00
CA LYS A 649 -1.35 -37.48 -6.45
C LYS A 649 -2.39 -36.82 -5.55
N TYR A 650 -1.98 -35.86 -4.72
CA TYR A 650 -2.81 -35.35 -3.63
C TYR A 650 -3.19 -33.87 -3.77
N GLY A 651 -2.46 -33.09 -4.57
CA GLY A 651 -2.61 -31.63 -4.62
C GLY A 651 -3.99 -31.15 -5.04
N ASP A 652 -4.67 -31.88 -5.92
CA ASP A 652 -6.00 -31.51 -6.45
C ASP A 652 -7.16 -32.24 -5.76
N TRP A 653 -6.87 -33.14 -4.81
CA TRP A 653 -7.89 -33.98 -4.19
C TRP A 653 -8.97 -33.14 -3.47
N ALA A 654 -8.56 -32.15 -2.68
CA ALA A 654 -9.48 -31.30 -1.93
C ALA A 654 -10.39 -30.49 -2.86
N ALA A 655 -9.81 -29.80 -3.86
CA ALA A 655 -10.56 -28.99 -4.82
C ALA A 655 -11.51 -29.84 -5.68
N THR A 656 -11.07 -31.03 -6.10
CA THR A 656 -11.92 -31.97 -6.85
C THR A 656 -13.11 -32.43 -6.03
N MET A 657 -12.90 -32.72 -4.75
CA MET A 657 -13.97 -33.17 -3.87
C MET A 657 -14.96 -32.04 -3.54
N MET A 658 -14.47 -30.82 -3.28
CA MET A 658 -15.34 -29.65 -3.07
C MET A 658 -16.13 -29.28 -4.33
N ALA A 659 -15.55 -29.42 -5.52
CA ALA A 659 -16.26 -29.18 -6.77
C ALA A 659 -17.49 -30.10 -6.94
N LYS A 660 -17.40 -31.38 -6.52
CA LYS A 660 -18.54 -32.30 -6.53
C LYS A 660 -19.67 -31.84 -5.62
N MET A 661 -19.34 -31.18 -4.50
CA MET A 661 -20.30 -30.70 -3.51
C MET A 661 -20.69 -29.23 -3.70
N ALA A 662 -20.23 -28.55 -4.76
CA ALA A 662 -20.45 -27.11 -4.94
C ALA A 662 -21.93 -26.70 -4.96
N HIS A 663 -22.81 -27.58 -5.45
CA HIS A 663 -24.26 -27.36 -5.45
C HIS A 663 -24.92 -27.44 -4.05
N LEU A 664 -24.19 -27.93 -3.05
CA LEU A 664 -24.58 -27.97 -1.64
C LEU A 664 -23.93 -26.84 -0.83
N SER A 665 -23.05 -26.05 -1.45
CA SER A 665 -22.29 -24.98 -0.80
C SER A 665 -23.04 -23.66 -0.85
N THR A 666 -22.93 -22.88 0.22
CA THR A 666 -23.31 -21.46 0.26
C THR A 666 -22.14 -20.51 0.03
N GLY A 667 -20.93 -21.04 -0.05
CA GLY A 667 -19.70 -20.31 -0.28
C GLY A 667 -18.54 -20.91 0.50
N ILE A 668 -17.46 -20.15 0.68
CA ILE A 668 -16.23 -20.56 1.37
C ILE A 668 -15.82 -19.56 2.45
N GLN A 669 -14.94 -20.00 3.34
CA GLN A 669 -14.12 -19.18 4.22
C GLN A 669 -12.81 -18.82 3.50
N LEU A 670 -12.43 -17.54 3.50
CA LEU A 670 -11.21 -17.08 2.82
C LEU A 670 -9.93 -17.61 3.50
N ALA A 671 -9.98 -17.90 4.80
CA ALA A 671 -8.82 -18.41 5.53
C ALA A 671 -8.27 -19.76 5.03
N ASP A 672 -9.14 -20.59 4.44
CA ASP A 672 -8.79 -21.89 3.87
C ASP A 672 -9.02 -21.94 2.35
N GLU A 673 -8.88 -20.79 1.69
CA GLU A 673 -9.25 -20.65 0.28
C GLU A 673 -8.36 -21.43 -0.70
N GLY A 674 -9.01 -21.96 -1.74
CA GLY A 674 -8.41 -22.58 -2.91
C GLY A 674 -8.77 -21.86 -4.22
N LEU A 675 -8.96 -20.54 -4.20
CA LEU A 675 -9.45 -19.71 -5.31
C LEU A 675 -8.54 -19.78 -6.56
N HIS A 676 -7.27 -20.15 -6.40
CA HIS A 676 -6.35 -20.43 -7.50
C HIS A 676 -6.70 -21.69 -8.30
N LYS A 677 -7.55 -22.57 -7.75
CA LYS A 677 -8.06 -23.80 -8.39
C LYS A 677 -9.57 -23.77 -8.63
N ARG A 678 -10.33 -23.21 -7.70
CA ARG A 678 -11.80 -23.20 -7.74
C ARG A 678 -12.36 -21.85 -7.29
N THR A 679 -12.95 -21.10 -8.22
CA THR A 679 -13.73 -19.90 -7.89
C THR A 679 -14.97 -20.29 -7.09
N SER A 680 -15.25 -19.58 -6.00
CA SER A 680 -16.42 -19.80 -5.16
C SER A 680 -16.87 -18.51 -4.48
N PRO A 681 -18.16 -18.34 -4.13
CA PRO A 681 -18.60 -17.23 -3.29
C PRO A 681 -17.90 -17.23 -1.93
N PHE A 682 -17.43 -16.07 -1.48
CA PHE A 682 -16.81 -15.88 -0.15
C PHE A 682 -17.31 -14.62 0.56
N LEU A 683 -18.06 -13.78 -0.14
CA LEU A 683 -18.88 -12.70 0.40
C LEU A 683 -20.26 -12.82 -0.23
N SER A 684 -21.27 -12.25 0.42
CA SER A 684 -22.54 -12.00 -0.26
C SER A 684 -22.31 -11.10 -1.48
N GLU A 685 -23.14 -11.26 -2.52
CA GLU A 685 -23.03 -10.47 -3.74
C GLU A 685 -23.09 -8.96 -3.47
N LYS A 686 -23.97 -8.55 -2.54
CA LYS A 686 -24.09 -7.16 -2.08
C LYS A 686 -22.77 -6.65 -1.50
N ASN A 687 -22.12 -7.42 -0.64
CA ASN A 687 -20.88 -7.01 0.00
C ASN A 687 -19.72 -7.02 -0.98
N LEU A 688 -19.65 -7.98 -1.91
CA LEU A 688 -18.65 -7.98 -2.97
C LEU A 688 -18.80 -6.75 -3.87
N LYS A 689 -20.03 -6.37 -4.26
CA LYS A 689 -20.32 -5.12 -5.00
C LYS A 689 -19.84 -3.89 -4.24
N LYS A 690 -20.20 -3.76 -2.95
CA LYS A 690 -19.76 -2.64 -2.10
C LYS A 690 -18.24 -2.58 -1.98
N LEU A 691 -17.57 -3.70 -1.75
CA LEU A 691 -16.11 -3.78 -1.64
C LEU A 691 -15.41 -3.36 -2.94
N GLN A 692 -15.95 -3.76 -4.10
CA GLN A 692 -15.41 -3.37 -5.41
C GLN A 692 -15.63 -1.87 -5.68
N SER A 693 -16.76 -1.30 -5.25
CA SER A 693 -17.00 0.15 -5.33
C SER A 693 -15.98 0.94 -4.51
N ILE A 694 -15.76 0.54 -3.25
CA ILE A 694 -14.77 1.20 -2.38
C ILE A 694 -13.36 1.05 -2.98
N ARG A 695 -13.01 -0.13 -3.50
CA ARG A 695 -11.74 -0.35 -4.19
C ARG A 695 -11.58 0.57 -5.40
N ALA A 696 -12.62 0.74 -6.21
CA ALA A 696 -12.56 1.62 -7.39
C ALA A 696 -12.30 3.09 -7.00
N GLU A 697 -12.75 3.52 -5.82
CA GLU A 697 -12.50 4.86 -5.29
C GLU A 697 -11.13 4.99 -4.61
N ARG A 698 -10.70 3.98 -3.84
CA ARG A 698 -9.50 4.03 -2.99
C ARG A 698 -8.22 3.46 -3.63
N ASP A 699 -8.37 2.66 -4.69
CA ASP A 699 -7.28 2.09 -5.48
C ASP A 699 -7.67 2.03 -6.97
N PRO A 700 -7.95 3.19 -7.60
CA PRO A 700 -8.43 3.26 -9.00
C PRO A 700 -7.42 2.70 -10.00
N ALA A 701 -6.12 2.76 -9.68
CA ALA A 701 -5.05 2.22 -10.50
C ALA A 701 -4.85 0.70 -10.33
N GLY A 702 -5.53 0.07 -9.36
CA GLY A 702 -5.39 -1.35 -9.07
C GLY A 702 -3.98 -1.73 -8.62
N LEU A 703 -3.36 -0.89 -7.79
CA LEU A 703 -2.03 -1.06 -7.24
C LEU A 703 -1.93 -2.34 -6.42
N PHE A 704 -2.93 -2.64 -5.58
CA PHE A 704 -2.94 -3.87 -4.80
C PHE A 704 -3.61 -5.00 -5.58
N HIS A 705 -3.02 -6.19 -5.54
CA HIS A 705 -3.66 -7.36 -6.13
C HIS A 705 -5.02 -7.66 -5.46
N GLU A 706 -5.92 -8.22 -6.26
CA GLU A 706 -7.11 -8.89 -5.76
C GLU A 706 -6.81 -10.37 -5.46
N TRP A 707 -7.86 -11.11 -5.12
CA TRP A 707 -7.82 -12.57 -5.01
C TRP A 707 -7.35 -13.25 -6.30
N HIS A 708 -7.00 -14.54 -6.23
CA HIS A 708 -6.71 -15.32 -7.44
C HIS A 708 -7.88 -15.42 -8.40
N SER A 709 -9.10 -15.49 -7.86
CA SER A 709 -10.35 -15.43 -8.59
C SER A 709 -11.44 -14.88 -7.67
N LYS A 710 -12.52 -14.35 -8.25
CA LYS A 710 -13.73 -13.93 -7.55
C LYS A 710 -14.96 -14.30 -8.36
N PRO A 711 -16.14 -14.48 -7.73
CA PRO A 711 -17.38 -14.67 -8.45
C PRO A 711 -17.70 -13.47 -9.36
N ASP A 712 -18.34 -13.76 -10.49
CA ASP A 712 -18.91 -12.71 -11.34
C ASP A 712 -20.06 -12.02 -10.62
N LEU A 713 -20.11 -10.69 -10.73
CA LEU A 713 -21.21 -9.88 -10.22
C LEU A 713 -22.32 -9.86 -11.27
N LYS A 714 -23.52 -10.29 -10.90
CA LYS A 714 -24.69 -10.32 -11.78
C LYS A 714 -25.39 -8.98 -11.89
#